data_AF-A0A853BHI0-F1
#
_entry.id   AF-A0A853BHI0-F1
#
_cell.length_a   1.000
_cell.length_b   1.000
_cell.length_c   1.000
_cell.angle_alpha   90.00
_cell.angle_beta   90.00
_cell.angle_gamma   90.00
#
_symmetry.space_group_name_H-M   'P 1'
#
loop_
_entity.id
_entity.type
_entity.pdbx_description
1 polymer ?
#
loop_
_entity_poly.entity_id
_entity_poly.type
_entity_poly.pdbx_seq_one_letter_code
_entity_poly.pdbx_strand_id
1 'polypeptide(L)'
;MTFTFPTSFDAVCLLTDWAGRDRPDLLVRARQAQERLHRHLPGARRRAEDFLRAVEGLARDLPVEMLPWLWDAAAQGLVLLGGDKCLWAAPRAYARARRAEAEHGLALDAEHHTAQALFLARAGALPAKEVRAFQEWITATLAPERAYPALAELVTARAAGGSAPAAGTYGLLARTAAAAGIGQEEVARALADLLAASRGTAVPPALFTKAAAVFAAAPPGVEHLAVFWELFPPGRWVRNDGGAWLHLLEASGAVEAVVRGEVTPRGGVAGWLQRFVRLYKYTGSSQGVMAQRMPARLYGVLPRLAPRLRAEDRPLDTWSSECGYSTLDAELLAACLAHGVPVQMPARGREFVFVEGPHLGRLFGHPVLGPRLERQVSRHHRDSRGELRSGARSAVALFPGVPEVVPVVGERVRRLVGEVGAAGLPGAAASLGVLEGVLDDAAIAALEGVEEEVAAVEAAGPLLRALRGGLPEELGWPAFDAAVAELGGPEGVLRVCSSWPVCTLVGRERAIAVDHAGRVGALELEPAEGGVPVVRRLGERFLVAYAGEDGGPGWAYWSDRPGERLEVGGAGDWRVADWAREYSVHSVSEWSGYRLAAVPPRWRDEGQLSDGTGVWLAGRRGRAIDWFALSGEGVAGEASLPAFFAEGPGEGWAWERESLSLVRLPEGVESPLGQAGGLSGFRVAAATERPGRYSDDYLVEGVDGRRARHHRARAMGRPWGVLRFPGSGVELLVTRGHGSVQLERACCYAVEDDTLQWEVVTVCGKRRRWSRGDLPFFPPVGFWHFLGLRDAGSSQALRRVGLEEARALVAAHRSGGAEKALAVLDERVPGVVHAEVRRGVARVVAGAAALAEGCAALVERVRAARAG
;
A
#
# COMPACT_ATOMS: atom_id res chain seq x y z
N MET A 1 39.00 1.67 49.44
CA MET A 1 39.52 2.82 48.65
C MET A 1 38.31 3.64 48.27
N THR A 2 38.20 4.93 48.62
CA THR A 2 37.06 5.75 48.17
C THR A 2 37.21 5.97 46.67
N PHE A 3 36.49 5.17 45.89
CA PHE A 3 36.65 5.08 44.46
C PHE A 3 36.00 6.29 43.79
N THR A 4 36.82 7.22 43.31
CA THR A 4 36.33 8.41 42.59
C THR A 4 36.38 8.12 41.10
N PHE A 5 35.23 8.15 40.43
CA PHE A 5 35.20 7.90 39.00
C PHE A 5 35.78 9.07 38.21
N PRO A 6 36.61 8.79 37.20
CA PRO A 6 37.18 9.84 36.36
C PRO A 6 36.09 10.52 35.52
N THR A 7 36.22 11.83 35.33
CA THR A 7 35.29 12.66 34.53
C THR A 7 35.65 12.69 33.04
N SER A 8 36.86 12.26 32.67
CA SER A 8 37.35 12.16 31.29
C SER A 8 38.24 10.94 31.13
N PHE A 9 38.40 10.46 29.90
CA PHE A 9 39.20 9.25 29.66
C PHE A 9 40.69 9.46 29.97
N ASP A 10 41.22 10.68 29.81
CA ASP A 10 42.62 11.00 30.14
C ASP A 10 42.88 10.97 31.66
N ALA A 11 41.82 11.10 32.47
CA ALA A 11 41.89 11.03 33.93
C ALA A 11 41.73 9.60 34.48
N VAL A 12 41.59 8.59 33.61
CA VAL A 12 41.58 7.19 34.05
C VAL A 12 42.98 6.85 34.57
N CYS A 13 43.11 6.55 35.86
CA CYS A 13 44.39 6.23 36.51
C CYS A 13 44.34 4.92 37.30
N LEU A 14 43.28 4.13 37.12
CA LEU A 14 42.98 2.95 37.92
C LEU A 14 44.17 1.98 38.07
N LEU A 15 44.89 1.69 36.98
CA LEU A 15 46.02 0.78 36.99
C LEU A 15 47.20 1.32 37.81
N THR A 16 47.47 2.62 37.72
CA THR A 16 48.55 3.27 38.47
C THR A 16 48.19 3.49 39.93
N ASP A 17 46.92 3.75 40.23
CA ASP A 17 46.43 3.95 41.60
C ASP A 17 46.52 2.65 42.40
N TRP A 18 46.09 1.52 41.79
CA TRP A 18 46.26 0.20 42.39
C TRP A 18 47.74 -0.15 42.62
N ALA A 19 48.59 0.02 41.60
CA ALA A 19 50.01 -0.31 41.73
C ALA A 19 50.69 0.56 42.80
N GLY A 20 50.34 1.84 42.90
CA GLY A 20 50.89 2.72 43.92
C GLY A 20 50.53 2.32 45.36
N ARG A 21 49.32 1.77 45.57
CA ARG A 21 48.85 1.31 46.89
C ARG A 21 49.37 -0.08 47.24
N ASP A 22 49.15 -1.05 46.36
CA ASP A 22 49.24 -2.48 46.69
C ASP A 22 50.53 -3.13 46.20
N ARG A 23 51.12 -2.62 45.11
CA ARG A 23 52.31 -3.19 44.47
C ARG A 23 53.25 -2.11 43.93
N PRO A 24 53.91 -1.32 44.81
CA PRO A 24 54.77 -0.22 44.38
C PRO A 24 55.91 -0.66 43.46
N ASP A 25 56.32 -1.93 43.59
CA ASP A 25 57.29 -2.60 42.70
C ASP A 25 56.85 -2.65 41.24
N LEU A 26 55.54 -2.64 40.97
CA LEU A 26 54.96 -2.67 39.63
C LEU A 26 54.59 -1.29 39.07
N LEU A 27 54.74 -0.21 39.85
CA LEU A 27 54.24 1.12 39.49
C LEU A 27 54.82 1.67 38.17
N VAL A 28 56.10 1.44 37.90
CA VAL A 28 56.73 1.86 36.63
C VAL A 28 56.08 1.15 35.44
N ARG A 29 55.84 -0.16 35.57
CA ARG A 29 55.20 -0.97 34.52
C ARG A 29 53.73 -0.59 34.33
N ALA A 30 53.04 -0.28 35.43
CA ALA A 30 51.66 0.24 35.42
C ALA A 30 51.56 1.58 34.68
N ARG A 31 52.48 2.52 34.91
CA ARG A 31 52.52 3.82 34.18
C ARG A 31 52.71 3.61 32.68
N GLN A 32 53.66 2.77 32.28
CA GLN A 32 53.90 2.46 30.88
C GLN A 32 52.68 1.81 30.19
N ALA A 33 52.00 0.90 30.88
CA ALA A 33 50.78 0.28 30.38
C ALA A 33 49.62 1.30 30.27
N GLN A 34 49.45 2.17 31.27
CA GLN A 34 48.43 3.22 31.29
C GLN A 34 48.63 4.22 30.13
N GLU A 35 49.85 4.68 29.90
CA GLU A 35 50.17 5.59 28.80
C GLU A 35 49.85 4.97 27.43
N ARG A 36 50.19 3.69 27.25
CA ARG A 36 49.87 2.95 26.02
C ARG A 36 48.36 2.78 25.86
N LEU A 37 47.63 2.47 26.93
CA LEU A 37 46.17 2.41 26.93
C LEU A 37 45.57 3.73 26.46
N HIS A 38 45.96 4.86 27.06
CA HIS A 38 45.50 6.21 26.69
C HIS A 38 45.82 6.54 25.24
N ARG A 39 47.02 6.16 24.74
CA ARG A 39 47.40 6.37 23.34
C ARG A 39 46.51 5.63 22.35
N HIS A 40 46.08 4.40 22.68
CA HIS A 40 45.24 3.59 21.80
C HIS A 40 43.75 3.93 21.88
N LEU A 41 43.29 4.43 23.04
CA LEU A 41 41.87 4.61 23.35
C LEU A 41 41.10 5.50 22.35
N PRO A 42 41.61 6.66 21.87
CA PRO A 42 40.92 7.48 20.87
C PRO A 42 40.59 6.73 19.57
N GLY A 43 41.39 5.72 19.21
CA GLY A 43 41.15 4.88 18.03
C GLY A 43 39.87 4.04 18.10
N ALA A 44 39.37 3.76 19.30
CA ALA A 44 38.21 2.91 19.53
C ALA A 44 36.92 3.45 18.89
N ARG A 45 36.77 4.78 18.78
CA ARG A 45 35.61 5.41 18.08
C ARG A 45 35.49 4.95 16.63
N ARG A 46 36.61 4.67 15.97
CA ARG A 46 36.63 4.18 14.58
C ARG A 46 36.60 2.66 14.53
N ARG A 47 37.49 1.99 15.28
CA ARG A 47 37.66 0.52 15.28
C ARG A 47 37.86 0.00 16.70
N ALA A 48 36.75 -0.25 17.40
CA ALA A 48 36.78 -0.75 18.78
C ALA A 48 37.37 -2.16 18.91
N GLU A 49 37.25 -3.00 17.86
CA GLU A 49 37.90 -4.32 17.82
C GLU A 49 39.43 -4.23 17.82
N ASP A 50 39.99 -3.32 17.02
CA ASP A 50 41.45 -3.11 16.96
C ASP A 50 41.97 -2.60 18.30
N PHE A 51 41.20 -1.74 18.98
CA PHE A 51 41.51 -1.32 20.34
C PHE A 51 41.54 -2.51 21.32
N LEU A 52 40.52 -3.37 21.32
CA LEU A 52 40.50 -4.56 22.19
C LEU A 52 41.68 -5.50 21.91
N ARG A 53 42.07 -5.68 20.64
CA ARG A 53 43.27 -6.46 20.24
C ARG A 53 44.57 -5.80 20.73
N ALA A 54 44.65 -4.48 20.69
CA ALA A 54 45.82 -3.75 21.20
C ALA A 54 45.96 -3.92 22.72
N VAL A 55 44.85 -3.83 23.46
CA VAL A 55 44.85 -4.07 24.92
C VAL A 55 45.16 -5.54 25.24
N GLU A 56 44.69 -6.49 24.44
CA GLU A 56 45.10 -7.91 24.54
C GLU A 56 46.61 -8.08 24.33
N GLY A 57 47.19 -7.36 23.36
CA GLY A 57 48.63 -7.33 23.16
C GLY A 57 49.37 -6.81 24.40
N LEU A 58 48.89 -5.72 25.00
CA LEU A 58 49.43 -5.21 26.26
C LEU A 58 49.32 -6.21 27.41
N ALA A 59 48.16 -6.87 27.54
CA ALA A 59 47.88 -7.80 28.63
C ALA A 59 48.86 -8.99 28.66
N ARG A 60 49.34 -9.47 27.51
CA ARG A 60 50.32 -10.57 27.44
C ARG A 60 51.66 -10.24 28.09
N ASP A 61 52.03 -8.95 28.09
CA ASP A 61 53.31 -8.47 28.59
C ASP A 61 53.23 -8.02 30.07
N LEU A 62 52.13 -8.27 30.77
CA LEU A 62 51.93 -7.83 32.16
C LEU A 62 51.82 -9.01 33.14
N PRO A 63 52.26 -8.84 34.40
CA PRO A 63 51.93 -9.75 35.49
C PRO A 63 50.42 -9.99 35.61
N VAL A 64 50.05 -11.20 36.01
CA VAL A 64 48.64 -11.65 36.07
C VAL A 64 47.80 -10.77 36.99
N GLU A 65 48.39 -10.22 38.06
CA GLU A 65 47.74 -9.36 39.04
C GLU A 65 47.35 -7.99 38.48
N MET A 66 47.98 -7.55 37.39
CA MET A 66 47.68 -6.27 36.73
C MET A 66 46.51 -6.37 35.74
N LEU A 67 46.16 -7.58 35.30
CA LEU A 67 45.20 -7.78 34.21
C LEU A 67 43.79 -7.26 34.53
N PRO A 68 43.19 -7.50 35.72
CA PRO A 68 41.87 -6.99 36.03
C PRO A 68 41.81 -5.46 35.97
N TRP A 69 42.81 -4.79 36.54
CA TRP A 69 42.91 -3.34 36.60
C TRP A 69 43.13 -2.71 35.22
N LEU A 70 43.94 -3.33 34.35
CA LEU A 70 44.09 -2.90 32.96
C LEU A 70 42.76 -2.96 32.21
N TRP A 71 42.05 -4.08 32.31
CA TRP A 71 40.79 -4.29 31.62
C TRP A 71 39.67 -3.41 32.15
N ASP A 72 39.62 -3.16 33.46
CA ASP A 72 38.67 -2.23 34.07
C ASP A 72 38.99 -0.77 33.70
N ALA A 73 40.27 -0.38 33.61
CA ALA A 73 40.68 0.93 33.11
C ALA A 73 40.27 1.11 31.63
N ALA A 74 40.45 0.07 30.81
CA ALA A 74 40.01 0.08 29.42
C ALA A 74 38.48 0.22 29.29
N ALA A 75 37.71 -0.47 30.14
CA ALA A 75 36.26 -0.35 30.19
C ALA A 75 35.82 1.07 30.59
N GLN A 76 36.46 1.67 31.61
CA GLN A 76 36.20 3.05 32.02
C GLN A 76 36.46 4.05 30.88
N GLY A 77 37.63 3.92 30.25
CA GLY A 77 38.00 4.77 29.12
C GLY A 77 37.01 4.66 27.94
N LEU A 78 36.56 3.45 27.60
CA LEU A 78 35.58 3.23 26.53
C LEU A 78 34.21 3.86 26.83
N VAL A 79 33.74 3.75 28.07
CA VAL A 79 32.49 4.41 28.51
C VAL A 79 32.61 5.93 28.41
N LEU A 80 33.70 6.51 28.94
CA LEU A 80 33.92 7.96 28.93
C LEU A 80 34.13 8.53 27.52
N LEU A 81 34.70 7.74 26.62
CA LEU A 81 34.89 8.14 25.23
C LEU A 81 33.55 8.23 24.46
N GLY A 82 32.57 7.40 24.83
CA GLY A 82 31.21 7.39 24.30
C GLY A 82 31.06 6.91 22.85
N GLY A 83 29.81 6.70 22.44
CA GLY A 83 29.42 6.28 21.09
C GLY A 83 29.22 4.77 20.93
N ASP A 84 28.42 4.38 19.94
CA ASP A 84 27.89 3.02 19.76
C ASP A 84 28.98 1.92 19.76
N LYS A 85 30.09 2.15 19.05
CA LYS A 85 31.21 1.19 18.97
C LYS A 85 31.94 1.04 20.30
N CYS A 86 32.10 2.13 21.05
CA CYS A 86 32.76 2.13 22.35
C CYS A 86 31.87 1.47 23.41
N LEU A 87 30.57 1.79 23.42
CA LEU A 87 29.57 1.13 24.28
C LEU A 87 29.38 -0.35 23.94
N TRP A 88 29.63 -0.75 22.69
CA TRP A 88 29.72 -2.16 22.32
C TRP A 88 30.97 -2.85 22.89
N ALA A 89 32.12 -2.17 22.95
CA ALA A 89 33.38 -2.76 23.41
C ALA A 89 33.56 -2.76 24.93
N ALA A 90 33.07 -1.73 25.64
CA ALA A 90 33.21 -1.60 27.09
C ALA A 90 32.79 -2.86 27.88
N PRO A 91 31.62 -3.48 27.62
CA PRO A 91 31.23 -4.72 28.30
C PRO A 91 32.20 -5.89 28.08
N ARG A 92 32.88 -5.91 26.92
CA ARG A 92 33.85 -6.96 26.58
C ARG A 92 35.18 -6.76 27.30
N ALA A 93 35.57 -5.52 27.60
CA ALA A 93 36.71 -5.22 28.45
C ALA A 93 36.42 -5.62 29.90
N TYR A 94 35.25 -5.22 30.43
CA TYR A 94 34.81 -5.64 31.77
C TYR A 94 34.76 -7.16 31.94
N ALA A 95 34.18 -7.89 30.98
CA ALA A 95 34.16 -9.35 31.02
C ALA A 95 35.57 -9.99 31.01
N ARG A 96 36.57 -9.34 30.38
CA ARG A 96 37.96 -9.80 30.43
C ARG A 96 38.60 -9.57 31.79
N ALA A 97 38.27 -8.48 32.49
CA ALA A 97 38.72 -8.26 33.87
C ALA A 97 38.21 -9.38 34.78
N ARG A 98 36.90 -9.65 34.74
CA ARG A 98 36.25 -10.72 35.52
C ARG A 98 36.79 -12.11 35.18
N ARG A 99 37.08 -12.36 33.90
CA ARG A 99 37.70 -13.62 33.44
C ARG A 99 39.11 -13.80 34.01
N ALA A 100 39.94 -12.74 34.01
CA ALA A 100 41.29 -12.81 34.55
C ALA A 100 41.29 -13.11 36.05
N GLU A 101 40.36 -12.53 36.82
CA GLU A 101 40.20 -12.82 38.25
C GLU A 101 39.86 -14.30 38.48
N ALA A 102 38.89 -14.83 37.72
CA ALA A 102 38.44 -16.22 37.84
C ALA A 102 39.51 -17.24 37.38
N GLU A 103 40.18 -17.00 36.25
CA GLU A 103 41.18 -17.93 35.69
C GLU A 103 42.46 -18.00 36.55
N HIS A 104 42.81 -16.92 37.25
CA HIS A 104 44.03 -16.84 38.06
C HIS A 104 43.79 -16.86 39.57
N GLY A 105 42.53 -17.00 40.02
CA GLY A 105 42.19 -17.05 41.44
C GLY A 105 42.59 -15.79 42.22
N LEU A 106 42.49 -14.61 41.58
CA LEU A 106 42.92 -13.34 42.18
C LEU A 106 41.91 -12.85 43.22
N ALA A 107 42.40 -12.18 44.27
CA ALA A 107 41.54 -11.58 45.28
C ALA A 107 40.70 -10.43 44.69
N LEU A 108 39.39 -10.51 44.88
CA LEU A 108 38.44 -9.47 44.47
C LEU A 108 38.33 -8.39 45.54
N ASP A 109 38.69 -7.14 45.20
CA ASP A 109 38.36 -5.98 46.03
C ASP A 109 36.86 -5.69 45.88
N ALA A 110 36.09 -5.94 46.94
CA ALA A 110 34.64 -5.85 46.92
C ALA A 110 34.11 -4.42 46.68
N GLU A 111 34.84 -3.39 47.14
CA GLU A 111 34.48 -2.00 46.89
C GLU A 111 34.71 -1.65 45.42
N HIS A 112 35.88 -2.02 44.87
CA HIS A 112 36.21 -1.80 43.46
C HIS A 112 35.24 -2.53 42.53
N HIS A 113 34.97 -3.82 42.78
CA HIS A 113 34.09 -4.60 41.93
C HIS A 113 32.66 -4.03 41.90
N THR A 114 32.14 -3.62 43.06
CA THR A 114 30.83 -2.96 43.17
C THR A 114 30.81 -1.63 42.42
N ALA A 115 31.82 -0.78 42.66
CA ALA A 115 31.95 0.51 42.00
C ALA A 115 32.03 0.36 40.47
N GLN A 116 32.88 -0.54 39.97
CA GLN A 116 33.07 -0.77 38.55
C GLN A 116 31.81 -1.30 37.86
N ALA A 117 31.10 -2.26 38.48
CA ALA A 117 29.84 -2.77 37.95
C ALA A 117 28.80 -1.64 37.85
N LEU A 118 28.70 -0.80 38.88
CA LEU A 118 27.79 0.33 38.93
C LEU A 118 28.12 1.41 37.89
N PHE A 119 29.41 1.66 37.66
CA PHE A 119 29.87 2.58 36.61
C PHE A 119 29.43 2.14 35.21
N LEU A 120 29.62 0.85 34.87
CA LEU A 120 29.13 0.30 33.60
C LEU A 120 27.60 0.29 33.53
N ALA A 121 26.91 0.03 34.65
CA ALA A 121 25.46 0.04 34.72
C ALA A 121 24.90 1.42 34.38
N ARG A 122 25.42 2.49 35.01
CA ARG A 122 25.02 3.89 34.75
C ARG A 122 25.22 4.31 33.30
N ALA A 123 26.20 3.70 32.61
CA ALA A 123 26.44 3.93 31.18
C ALA A 123 25.63 3.02 30.24
N GLY A 124 24.75 2.17 30.76
CA GLY A 124 23.98 1.19 29.97
C GLY A 124 24.84 0.07 29.36
N ALA A 125 26.11 -0.02 29.75
CA ALA A 125 27.12 -0.90 29.18
C ALA A 125 27.25 -2.24 29.91
N LEU A 126 26.53 -2.45 31.02
CA LEU A 126 26.55 -3.72 31.77
C LEU A 126 25.60 -4.76 31.13
N PRO A 127 26.09 -5.94 30.68
CA PRO A 127 25.25 -6.98 30.13
C PRO A 127 24.37 -7.64 31.19
N ALA A 128 23.19 -8.14 30.80
CA ALA A 128 22.25 -8.80 31.73
C ALA A 128 22.85 -10.04 32.45
N LYS A 129 23.74 -10.79 31.79
CA LYS A 129 24.43 -11.94 32.41
C LYS A 129 25.35 -11.53 33.55
N GLU A 130 25.96 -10.34 33.46
CA GLU A 130 26.87 -9.82 34.49
C GLU A 130 26.09 -9.36 35.73
N VAL A 131 24.83 -8.94 35.58
CA VAL A 131 23.94 -8.65 36.71
C VAL A 131 23.68 -9.91 37.53
N ARG A 132 23.48 -11.07 36.87
CA ARG A 132 23.30 -12.35 37.56
C ARG A 132 24.59 -12.79 38.27
N ALA A 133 25.73 -12.72 37.57
CA ALA A 133 27.03 -13.03 38.17
C ALA A 133 27.32 -12.12 39.38
N PHE A 134 27.00 -10.83 39.28
CA PHE A 134 27.11 -9.90 40.38
C PHE A 134 26.22 -10.27 41.57
N GLN A 135 24.96 -10.68 41.33
CA GLN A 135 24.05 -11.14 42.39
C GLN A 135 24.59 -12.37 43.11
N GLU A 136 25.08 -13.36 42.37
CA GLU A 136 25.69 -14.58 42.93
C GLU A 136 26.92 -14.22 43.78
N TRP A 137 27.76 -13.30 43.30
CA TRP A 137 28.95 -12.83 44.00
C TRP A 137 28.63 -12.03 45.29
N ILE A 138 27.75 -11.02 45.26
CA ILE A 138 27.41 -10.23 46.46
C ILE A 138 26.75 -11.09 47.54
N THR A 139 25.99 -12.11 47.15
CA THR A 139 25.31 -13.00 48.10
C THR A 139 26.30 -13.95 48.77
N ALA A 140 27.41 -14.29 48.09
CA ALA A 140 28.49 -15.10 48.65
C ALA A 140 29.49 -14.30 49.49
N THR A 141 29.62 -12.99 49.23
CA THR A 141 30.74 -12.17 49.75
C THR A 141 30.31 -11.13 50.78
N LEU A 142 29.12 -10.57 50.66
CA LEU A 142 28.63 -9.50 51.53
C LEU A 142 27.60 -10.02 52.53
N ALA A 143 27.49 -9.35 53.68
CA ALA A 143 26.39 -9.58 54.60
C ALA A 143 25.04 -9.28 53.93
N PRO A 144 23.95 -10.03 54.22
CA PRO A 144 22.66 -9.88 53.56
C PRO A 144 22.14 -8.43 53.51
N GLU A 145 22.36 -7.67 54.59
CA GLU A 145 21.93 -6.28 54.75
C GLU A 145 22.63 -5.32 53.79
N ARG A 146 23.83 -5.69 53.29
CA ARG A 146 24.57 -4.93 52.27
C ARG A 146 24.36 -5.46 50.86
N ALA A 147 24.07 -6.76 50.71
CA ALA A 147 23.87 -7.40 49.42
C ALA A 147 22.61 -6.87 48.70
N TYR A 148 21.49 -6.70 49.42
CA TYR A 148 20.25 -6.21 48.81
C TYR A 148 20.36 -4.78 48.26
N PRO A 149 20.81 -3.77 49.03
CA PRO A 149 20.94 -2.40 48.52
C PRO A 149 21.87 -2.30 47.31
N ALA A 150 22.98 -3.05 47.32
CA ALA A 150 23.92 -3.08 46.20
C ALA A 150 23.29 -3.63 44.92
N LEU A 151 22.47 -4.69 45.01
CA LEU A 151 21.75 -5.23 43.87
C LEU A 151 20.69 -4.25 43.35
N ALA A 152 19.91 -3.65 44.25
CA ALA A 152 18.85 -2.71 43.92
C ALA A 152 19.39 -1.46 43.21
N GLU A 153 20.51 -0.91 43.69
CA GLU A 153 21.20 0.20 43.03
C GLU A 153 21.70 -0.20 41.63
N LEU A 154 22.34 -1.38 41.50
CA LEU A 154 22.89 -1.83 40.23
C LEU A 154 21.82 -2.00 39.15
N VAL A 155 20.70 -2.66 39.47
CA VAL A 155 19.64 -2.90 38.48
C VAL A 155 18.96 -1.61 38.05
N THR A 156 18.75 -0.68 38.99
CA THR A 156 18.14 0.63 38.73
C THR A 156 19.07 1.53 37.94
N ALA A 157 20.35 1.60 38.29
CA ALA A 157 21.37 2.31 37.54
C ALA A 157 21.49 1.79 36.11
N ARG A 158 21.40 0.47 35.92
CA ARG A 158 21.42 -0.16 34.61
C ARG A 158 20.23 0.25 33.76
N ALA A 159 19.02 0.30 34.35
CA ALA A 159 17.82 0.78 33.67
C ALA A 159 17.94 2.26 33.30
N ALA A 160 18.37 3.10 34.25
CA ALA A 160 18.57 4.54 34.04
C ALA A 160 19.62 4.84 32.96
N GLY A 161 20.62 3.97 32.79
CA GLY A 161 21.59 4.02 31.70
C GLY A 161 21.04 3.64 30.32
N GLY A 162 19.73 3.36 30.18
CA GLY A 162 19.08 3.02 28.91
C GLY A 162 19.09 1.53 28.56
N SER A 163 19.54 0.67 29.48
CA SER A 163 19.60 -0.77 29.28
C SER A 163 18.31 -1.45 29.75
N ALA A 164 17.61 -2.17 28.88
CA ALA A 164 16.36 -2.85 29.24
C ALA A 164 16.56 -3.88 30.38
N PRO A 165 15.70 -3.88 31.42
CA PRO A 165 15.82 -4.81 32.54
C PRO A 165 15.64 -6.27 32.10
N ALA A 166 16.19 -7.21 32.86
CA ALA A 166 16.04 -8.63 32.58
C ALA A 166 14.68 -9.14 33.07
N ALA A 167 14.11 -10.14 32.38
CA ALA A 167 12.82 -10.72 32.75
C ALA A 167 12.80 -11.29 34.18
N GLY A 168 13.94 -11.82 34.65
CA GLY A 168 14.09 -12.41 35.98
C GLY A 168 14.49 -11.43 37.09
N THR A 169 14.57 -10.11 36.82
CA THR A 169 15.09 -9.13 37.80
C THR A 169 14.31 -9.12 39.11
N TYR A 170 12.97 -9.22 39.07
CA TYR A 170 12.15 -9.34 40.28
C TYR A 170 12.56 -10.53 41.15
N GLY A 171 12.78 -11.70 40.55
CA GLY A 171 13.16 -12.91 41.29
C GLY A 171 14.54 -12.78 41.95
N LEU A 172 15.46 -12.03 41.34
CA LEU A 172 16.76 -11.71 41.95
C LEU A 172 16.57 -10.82 43.18
N LEU A 173 15.84 -9.71 43.04
CA LEU A 173 15.55 -8.77 44.15
C LEU A 173 14.83 -9.46 45.31
N ALA A 174 13.78 -10.22 45.03
CA ALA A 174 12.98 -10.90 46.06
C ALA A 174 13.80 -11.93 46.85
N ARG A 175 14.68 -12.71 46.18
CA ARG A 175 15.55 -13.67 46.87
C ARG A 175 16.58 -12.99 47.77
N THR A 176 17.23 -11.94 47.28
CA THR A 176 18.23 -11.20 48.07
C THR A 176 17.58 -10.43 49.22
N ALA A 177 16.38 -9.87 49.03
CA ALA A 177 15.59 -9.24 50.08
C ALA A 177 15.18 -10.23 51.18
N ALA A 178 14.69 -11.41 50.80
CA ALA A 178 14.30 -12.46 51.75
C ALA A 178 15.48 -12.91 52.62
N ALA A 179 16.68 -13.05 52.02
CA ALA A 179 17.89 -13.39 52.77
C ALA A 179 18.30 -12.29 53.78
N ALA A 180 17.94 -11.04 53.52
CA ALA A 180 18.21 -9.88 54.38
C ALA A 180 17.08 -9.55 55.38
N GLY A 181 16.02 -10.36 55.44
CA GLY A 181 14.84 -10.08 56.28
C GLY A 181 14.04 -8.85 55.85
N ILE A 182 14.19 -8.41 54.61
CA ILE A 182 13.54 -7.22 54.06
C ILE A 182 12.12 -7.57 53.59
N GLY A 183 11.13 -6.76 54.00
CA GLY A 183 9.72 -6.97 53.70
C GLY A 183 9.34 -6.72 52.24
N GLN A 184 8.15 -7.20 51.85
CA GLN A 184 7.62 -7.07 50.48
C GLN A 184 7.38 -5.62 50.04
N GLU A 185 7.09 -4.71 50.98
CA GLU A 185 6.89 -3.28 50.68
C GLU A 185 8.16 -2.61 50.12
N GLU A 186 9.32 -2.95 50.66
CA GLU A 186 10.62 -2.46 50.18
C GLU A 186 10.93 -3.01 48.79
N VAL A 187 10.65 -4.30 48.56
CA VAL A 187 10.83 -4.94 47.25
C VAL A 187 9.91 -4.32 46.21
N ALA A 188 8.66 -4.00 46.59
CA ALA A 188 7.72 -3.29 45.73
C ALA A 188 8.25 -1.89 45.37
N ARG A 189 8.76 -1.13 46.34
CA ARG A 189 9.34 0.20 46.09
C ARG A 189 10.55 0.13 45.15
N ALA A 190 11.48 -0.78 45.40
CA ALA A 190 12.64 -0.98 44.52
C ALA A 190 12.24 -1.40 43.10
N LEU A 191 11.19 -2.20 42.96
CA LEU A 191 10.65 -2.57 41.64
C LEU A 191 9.99 -1.38 40.94
N ALA A 192 9.30 -0.51 41.68
CA ALA A 192 8.72 0.72 41.14
C ALA A 192 9.80 1.70 40.67
N ASP A 193 10.87 1.87 41.44
CA ASP A 193 12.03 2.70 41.07
C ASP A 193 12.75 2.15 39.84
N LEU A 194 12.94 0.83 39.76
CA LEU A 194 13.51 0.16 38.58
C LEU A 194 12.67 0.43 37.33
N LEU A 195 11.34 0.27 37.43
CA LEU A 195 10.45 0.53 36.31
C LEU A 195 10.46 2.01 35.92
N ALA A 196 10.46 2.92 36.89
CA ALA A 196 10.55 4.35 36.62
C ALA A 196 11.86 4.72 35.89
N ALA A 197 12.97 4.10 36.27
CA ALA A 197 14.26 4.23 35.60
C ALA A 197 14.31 3.59 34.20
N SER A 198 13.35 2.71 33.87
CA SER A 198 13.30 1.97 32.60
C SER A 198 12.60 2.72 31.46
N ARG A 199 12.30 4.02 31.63
CA ARG A 199 11.66 4.85 30.60
C ARG A 199 12.46 4.82 29.29
N GLY A 200 11.78 4.56 28.17
CA GLY A 200 12.45 4.52 26.87
C GLY A 200 13.25 3.23 26.62
N THR A 201 13.06 2.19 27.43
CA THR A 201 13.70 0.87 27.26
C THR A 201 12.68 -0.22 26.96
N ALA A 202 13.14 -1.32 26.34
CA ALA A 202 12.28 -2.46 26.00
C ALA A 202 12.04 -3.39 27.21
N VAL A 203 11.22 -2.94 28.17
CA VAL A 203 10.88 -3.73 29.36
C VAL A 203 10.19 -5.06 28.97
N PRO A 204 10.67 -6.22 29.44
CA PRO A 204 10.08 -7.51 29.08
C PRO A 204 8.65 -7.71 29.64
N PRO A 205 7.72 -8.29 28.87
CA PRO A 205 6.36 -8.61 29.36
C PRO A 205 6.33 -9.43 30.65
N ALA A 206 7.27 -10.38 30.81
CA ALA A 206 7.36 -11.20 32.01
C ALA A 206 7.63 -10.37 33.29
N LEU A 207 8.40 -9.28 33.17
CA LEU A 207 8.67 -8.38 34.29
C LEU A 207 7.41 -7.57 34.62
N PHE A 208 6.68 -7.08 33.62
CA PHE A 208 5.39 -6.41 33.83
C PHE A 208 4.38 -7.31 34.56
N THR A 209 4.24 -8.58 34.15
CA THR A 209 3.34 -9.52 34.82
C THR A 209 3.72 -9.76 36.29
N LYS A 210 5.02 -9.87 36.59
CA LYS A 210 5.47 -10.02 37.99
C LYS A 210 5.26 -8.75 38.80
N ALA A 211 5.57 -7.59 38.23
CA ALA A 211 5.32 -6.31 38.88
C ALA A 211 3.84 -6.06 39.15
N ALA A 212 2.95 -6.43 38.23
CA ALA A 212 1.51 -6.35 38.43
C ALA A 212 1.05 -7.16 39.67
N ALA A 213 1.56 -8.39 39.84
CA ALA A 213 1.23 -9.20 41.01
C ALA A 213 1.74 -8.60 42.32
N VAL A 214 2.92 -7.96 42.31
CA VAL A 214 3.50 -7.28 43.48
C VAL A 214 2.69 -6.04 43.84
N PHE A 215 2.38 -5.18 42.85
CA PHE A 215 1.66 -3.93 43.08
C PHE A 215 0.19 -4.11 43.46
N ALA A 216 -0.42 -5.24 43.08
CA ALA A 216 -1.74 -5.60 43.57
C ALA A 216 -1.76 -5.83 45.10
N ALA A 217 -0.64 -6.29 45.68
CA ALA A 217 -0.50 -6.51 47.12
C ALA A 217 0.08 -5.30 47.86
N ALA A 218 0.99 -4.56 47.23
CA ALA A 218 1.65 -3.38 47.77
C ALA A 218 1.64 -2.24 46.73
N PRO A 219 0.59 -1.39 46.73
CA PRO A 219 0.43 -0.33 45.73
C PRO A 219 1.57 0.70 45.78
N PRO A 220 2.09 1.15 44.62
CA PRO A 220 3.16 2.15 44.56
C PRO A 220 2.63 3.58 44.75
N GLY A 221 3.54 4.52 44.99
CA GLY A 221 3.23 5.95 45.14
C GLY A 221 2.76 6.61 43.84
N VAL A 222 2.03 7.72 43.96
CA VAL A 222 1.43 8.47 42.83
C VAL A 222 2.51 8.93 41.83
N GLU A 223 3.70 9.24 42.31
CA GLU A 223 4.87 9.60 41.50
C GLU A 223 5.28 8.49 40.51
N HIS A 224 5.21 7.22 40.92
CA HIS A 224 5.52 6.09 40.03
C HIS A 224 4.39 5.81 39.05
N LEU A 225 3.13 5.96 39.49
CA LEU A 225 1.95 5.74 38.64
C LEU A 225 2.01 6.59 37.37
N ALA A 226 2.41 7.87 37.48
CA ALA A 226 2.59 8.74 36.34
C ALA A 226 3.66 8.24 35.36
N VAL A 227 4.78 7.72 35.87
CA VAL A 227 5.88 7.21 35.04
C VAL A 227 5.51 5.90 34.35
N PHE A 228 4.67 5.07 34.95
CA PHE A 228 4.25 3.79 34.35
C PHE A 228 3.53 3.96 33.01
N TRP A 229 2.84 5.09 32.78
CA TRP A 229 2.23 5.43 31.49
C TRP A 229 3.27 5.78 30.40
N GLU A 230 4.51 6.04 30.77
CA GLU A 230 5.54 6.57 29.88
C GLU A 230 6.63 5.53 29.52
N LEU A 231 6.42 4.25 29.85
CA LEU A 231 7.35 3.13 29.63
C LEU A 231 7.42 2.64 28.17
N PHE A 232 7.23 3.54 27.20
CA PHE A 232 7.29 3.19 25.79
C PHE A 232 8.69 2.65 25.41
N PRO A 233 8.77 1.49 24.74
CA PRO A 233 10.04 0.95 24.26
C PRO A 233 10.60 1.79 23.08
N PRO A 234 11.93 1.77 22.86
CA PRO A 234 12.53 2.43 21.71
C PRO A 234 12.33 1.57 20.46
N GLY A 235 12.01 2.19 19.33
CA GLY A 235 11.88 1.52 18.03
C GLY A 235 10.52 1.72 17.35
N ARG A 236 10.38 1.17 16.15
CA ARG A 236 9.18 1.32 15.29
C ARG A 236 8.09 0.27 15.52
N TRP A 237 8.39 -0.84 16.20
CA TRP A 237 7.42 -1.89 16.55
C TRP A 237 8.01 -2.81 17.62
N VAL A 238 7.15 -3.61 18.24
CA VAL A 238 7.50 -4.54 19.34
C VAL A 238 7.06 -5.96 18.98
N ARG A 239 7.71 -6.97 19.56
CA ARG A 239 7.37 -8.40 19.38
C ARG A 239 6.27 -8.90 20.34
N ASN A 240 5.56 -7.99 21.00
CA ASN A 240 4.42 -8.30 21.87
C ASN A 240 3.27 -7.34 21.57
N ASP A 241 2.12 -7.55 22.21
CA ASP A 241 0.87 -6.81 21.99
C ASP A 241 0.64 -5.68 23.01
N GLY A 242 1.54 -5.49 23.99
CA GLY A 242 1.37 -4.52 25.07
C GLY A 242 0.41 -4.94 26.19
N GLY A 243 -0.16 -6.14 26.14
CA GLY A 243 -1.15 -6.61 27.12
C GLY A 243 -0.61 -6.72 28.55
N ALA A 244 0.64 -7.15 28.73
CA ALA A 244 1.27 -7.20 30.04
C ALA A 244 1.49 -5.81 30.66
N TRP A 245 1.73 -4.78 29.83
CA TRP A 245 1.86 -3.41 30.30
C TRP A 245 0.52 -2.84 30.75
N LEU A 246 -0.57 -3.10 30.00
CA LEU A 246 -1.92 -2.74 30.45
C LEU A 246 -2.27 -3.41 31.78
N HIS A 247 -1.91 -4.68 31.96
CA HIS A 247 -2.11 -5.38 33.23
C HIS A 247 -1.38 -4.70 34.39
N LEU A 248 -0.14 -4.24 34.17
CA LEU A 248 0.60 -3.46 35.17
C LEU A 248 -0.12 -2.17 35.53
N LEU A 249 -0.62 -1.42 34.56
CA LEU A 249 -1.33 -0.16 34.79
C LEU A 249 -2.61 -0.37 35.61
N GLU A 250 -3.35 -1.44 35.34
CA GLU A 250 -4.53 -1.81 36.13
C GLU A 250 -4.15 -2.23 37.55
N ALA A 251 -3.21 -3.17 37.69
CA ALA A 251 -2.87 -3.75 39.00
C ALA A 251 -2.16 -2.77 39.95
N SER A 252 -1.49 -1.75 39.40
CA SER A 252 -0.85 -0.69 40.20
C SER A 252 -1.80 0.42 40.65
N GLY A 253 -3.03 0.47 40.14
CA GLY A 253 -3.95 1.59 40.39
C GLY A 253 -3.71 2.81 39.49
N ALA A 254 -2.81 2.71 38.49
CA ALA A 254 -2.48 3.81 37.61
C ALA A 254 -3.65 4.21 36.69
N VAL A 255 -4.51 3.26 36.32
CA VAL A 255 -5.77 3.53 35.57
C VAL A 255 -6.73 4.36 36.43
N GLU A 256 -6.94 3.96 37.68
CA GLU A 256 -7.82 4.63 38.62
C GLU A 256 -7.33 6.05 38.92
N ALA A 257 -6.03 6.25 39.09
CA ALA A 257 -5.43 7.58 39.30
C ALA A 257 -5.69 8.53 38.11
N VAL A 258 -5.64 8.02 36.87
CA VAL A 258 -6.00 8.81 35.66
C VAL A 258 -7.49 9.10 35.59
N VAL A 259 -8.33 8.12 35.94
CA VAL A 259 -9.80 8.30 35.98
C VAL A 259 -10.20 9.35 37.02
N ARG A 260 -9.54 9.37 38.18
CA ARG A 260 -9.73 10.38 39.24
C ARG A 260 -9.09 11.73 38.94
N GLY A 261 -8.23 11.82 37.92
CA GLY A 261 -7.54 13.04 37.53
C GLY A 261 -6.31 13.38 38.39
N GLU A 262 -5.85 12.45 39.23
CA GLU A 262 -4.62 12.60 40.04
C GLU A 262 -3.36 12.56 39.17
N VAL A 263 -3.43 11.83 38.05
CA VAL A 263 -2.34 11.66 37.09
C VAL A 263 -2.86 11.95 35.68
N THR A 264 -2.05 12.59 34.85
CA THR A 264 -2.33 12.75 33.41
C THR A 264 -1.10 12.37 32.59
N PRO A 265 -1.20 11.37 31.68
CA PRO A 265 -0.09 10.99 30.80
C PRO A 265 0.38 12.14 29.91
N ARG A 266 1.61 12.06 29.42
CA ARG A 266 2.15 13.12 28.55
C ARG A 266 1.35 13.17 27.24
N GLY A 267 0.77 14.34 26.96
CA GLY A 267 -0.07 14.56 25.78
C GLY A 267 -1.53 14.12 25.94
N GLY A 268 -1.97 13.87 27.18
CA GLY A 268 -3.33 13.43 27.52
C GLY A 268 -3.54 11.93 27.36
N VAL A 269 -4.69 11.45 27.82
CA VAL A 269 -5.13 10.06 27.68
C VAL A 269 -5.29 9.70 26.20
N ALA A 270 -5.85 10.62 25.39
CA ALA A 270 -5.98 10.43 23.96
C ALA A 270 -4.62 10.34 23.26
N GLY A 271 -3.68 11.23 23.64
CA GLY A 271 -2.32 11.20 23.09
C GLY A 271 -1.55 9.93 23.47
N TRP A 272 -1.77 9.39 24.67
CA TRP A 272 -1.20 8.11 25.08
C TRP A 272 -1.80 6.94 24.30
N LEU A 273 -3.13 6.86 24.21
CA LEU A 273 -3.83 5.78 23.51
C LEU A 273 -3.44 5.75 22.03
N GLN A 274 -3.31 6.93 21.39
CA GLN A 274 -2.83 7.04 20.03
C GLN A 274 -1.42 6.44 19.87
N ARG A 275 -0.49 6.72 20.78
CA ARG A 275 0.88 6.16 20.74
C ARG A 275 0.87 4.65 20.98
N PHE A 276 0.07 4.19 21.93
CA PHE A 276 -0.08 2.76 22.25
C PHE A 276 -0.55 1.98 21.01
N VAL A 277 -1.62 2.44 20.36
CA VAL A 277 -2.16 1.82 19.15
C VAL A 277 -1.13 1.83 18.02
N ARG A 278 -0.49 2.98 17.76
CA ARG A 278 0.53 3.10 16.68
C ARG A 278 1.70 2.14 16.86
N LEU A 279 2.11 1.89 18.09
CA LEU A 279 3.23 1.02 18.42
C LEU A 279 2.88 -0.47 18.33
N TYR A 280 1.71 -0.86 18.85
CA TYR A 280 1.33 -2.26 19.03
C TYR A 280 0.46 -2.84 17.91
N LYS A 281 0.02 -2.04 16.94
CA LYS A 281 -0.83 -2.53 15.84
C LYS A 281 -0.13 -3.46 14.87
N TYR A 282 1.20 -3.40 14.79
CA TYR A 282 1.99 -4.25 13.91
C TYR A 282 3.09 -4.96 14.69
N THR A 283 3.36 -6.19 14.29
CA THR A 283 4.45 -7.02 14.83
C THR A 283 5.37 -7.50 13.72
N GLY A 284 6.63 -7.74 14.06
CA GLY A 284 7.62 -8.27 13.13
C GLY A 284 7.67 -9.80 13.17
N SER A 285 7.64 -10.44 12.00
CA SER A 285 7.84 -11.88 11.79
C SER A 285 9.04 -12.13 10.88
N SER A 286 9.43 -13.41 10.70
CA SER A 286 10.46 -13.81 9.73
C SER A 286 10.08 -13.49 8.28
N GLN A 287 8.78 -13.28 8.01
CA GLN A 287 8.23 -12.98 6.68
C GLN A 287 7.93 -11.49 6.47
N GLY A 288 8.24 -10.62 7.43
CA GLY A 288 8.03 -9.17 7.33
C GLY A 288 7.20 -8.59 8.47
N VAL A 289 6.46 -7.52 8.20
CA VAL A 289 5.60 -6.83 9.18
C VAL A 289 4.15 -7.26 8.98
N MET A 290 3.49 -7.71 10.04
CA MET A 290 2.11 -8.19 10.02
C MET A 290 1.23 -7.38 10.98
N ALA A 291 -0.02 -7.15 10.60
CA ALA A 291 -1.00 -6.55 11.50
C ALA A 291 -1.31 -7.53 12.64
N GLN A 292 -1.44 -7.03 13.86
CA GLN A 292 -1.88 -7.79 15.02
C GLN A 292 -3.02 -7.06 15.73
N ARG A 293 -3.84 -7.82 16.47
CA ARG A 293 -4.96 -7.29 17.25
C ARG A 293 -4.47 -6.46 18.43
N MET A 294 -5.29 -5.48 18.81
CA MET A 294 -5.13 -4.87 20.12
C MET A 294 -5.35 -5.90 21.24
N PRO A 295 -4.61 -5.80 22.36
CA PRO A 295 -4.72 -6.74 23.46
C PRO A 295 -6.11 -6.66 24.10
N ALA A 296 -6.71 -7.80 24.44
CA ALA A 296 -8.07 -7.87 25.01
C ALA A 296 -8.26 -6.96 26.25
N ARG A 297 -7.21 -6.77 27.05
CA ARG A 297 -7.22 -5.88 28.22
C ARG A 297 -7.49 -4.42 27.86
N LEU A 298 -7.14 -3.98 26.66
CA LEU A 298 -7.44 -2.61 26.21
C LEU A 298 -8.94 -2.34 26.24
N TYR A 299 -9.76 -3.33 25.83
CA TYR A 299 -11.22 -3.21 25.82
C TYR A 299 -11.84 -3.24 27.23
N GLY A 300 -11.13 -3.75 28.25
CA GLY A 300 -11.53 -3.62 29.65
C GLY A 300 -11.19 -2.25 30.25
N VAL A 301 -10.07 -1.65 29.82
CA VAL A 301 -9.61 -0.34 30.29
C VAL A 301 -10.32 0.82 29.58
N LEU A 302 -10.62 0.69 28.29
CA LEU A 302 -11.21 1.75 27.46
C LEU A 302 -12.53 2.33 28.03
N PRO A 303 -13.52 1.55 28.50
CA PRO A 303 -14.74 2.10 29.09
C PRO A 303 -14.47 3.01 30.29
N ARG A 304 -13.45 2.67 31.08
CA ARG A 304 -13.05 3.41 32.29
C ARG A 304 -12.39 4.74 31.93
N LEU A 305 -11.60 4.76 30.85
CA LEU A 305 -10.93 5.97 30.34
C LEU A 305 -11.86 6.85 29.48
N ALA A 306 -12.97 6.31 28.97
CA ALA A 306 -13.87 7.01 28.06
C ALA A 306 -14.37 8.39 28.55
N PRO A 307 -14.71 8.61 29.83
CA PRO A 307 -15.08 9.95 30.32
C PRO A 307 -13.96 10.99 30.13
N ARG A 308 -12.70 10.62 30.38
CA ARG A 308 -11.54 11.50 30.19
C ARG A 308 -11.27 11.73 28.70
N LEU A 309 -11.34 10.67 27.88
CA LEU A 309 -11.18 10.77 26.43
C LEU A 309 -12.23 11.68 25.78
N ARG A 310 -13.48 11.64 26.25
CA ARG A 310 -14.54 12.57 25.81
C ARG A 310 -14.27 14.00 26.25
N ALA A 311 -13.81 14.19 27.49
CA ALA A 311 -13.50 15.52 28.01
C ALA A 311 -12.28 16.18 27.32
N GLU A 312 -11.32 15.39 26.83
CA GLU A 312 -10.17 15.90 26.06
C GLU A 312 -10.55 16.35 24.64
N ASP A 313 -11.69 15.88 24.11
CA ASP A 313 -12.21 16.15 22.76
C ASP A 313 -11.15 16.09 21.65
N ARG A 314 -10.20 15.16 21.80
CA ARG A 314 -9.09 14.97 20.86
C ARG A 314 -9.35 13.72 20.02
N PRO A 315 -9.64 13.85 18.72
CA PRO A 315 -9.92 12.71 17.86
C PRO A 315 -8.73 11.74 17.76
N LEU A 316 -9.02 10.46 17.92
CA LEU A 316 -8.06 9.37 17.71
C LEU A 316 -8.10 8.90 16.25
N ASP A 317 -6.94 8.67 15.66
CA ASP A 317 -6.83 7.90 14.44
C ASP A 317 -6.64 6.41 14.78
N THR A 318 -7.48 5.55 14.21
CA THR A 318 -7.38 4.08 14.39
C THR A 318 -6.57 3.43 13.26
N TRP A 319 -5.94 4.22 12.39
CA TRP A 319 -5.25 3.69 11.20
C TRP A 319 -3.74 3.77 11.19
N SER A 320 -3.14 4.82 11.75
CA SER A 320 -1.70 5.06 11.61
C SER A 320 -0.85 4.04 12.38
N SER A 321 0.45 3.99 12.04
CA SER A 321 1.45 3.16 12.73
C SER A 321 2.85 3.75 12.65
N GLU A 322 3.72 3.33 13.56
CA GLU A 322 5.14 3.71 13.61
C GLU A 322 5.99 3.11 12.46
N CYS A 323 5.48 2.07 11.80
CA CYS A 323 6.12 1.38 10.68
C CYS A 323 5.67 1.86 9.29
N GLY A 324 4.77 2.85 9.23
CA GLY A 324 4.29 3.46 7.98
C GLY A 324 3.20 2.66 7.24
N TYR A 325 2.75 1.54 7.80
CA TYR A 325 1.58 0.81 7.31
C TYR A 325 0.28 1.39 7.91
N SER A 326 -0.86 1.20 7.22
CA SER A 326 -2.14 1.78 7.65
C SER A 326 -3.35 0.94 7.23
N THR A 327 -3.86 0.13 8.14
CA THR A 327 -5.19 -0.55 8.08
C THR A 327 -6.15 0.10 9.07
N LEU A 328 -7.43 -0.27 9.16
CA LEU A 328 -8.34 0.15 10.23
C LEU A 328 -8.59 -1.03 11.16
N ASP A 329 -8.30 -0.87 12.44
CA ASP A 329 -8.71 -1.86 13.44
C ASP A 329 -10.22 -1.71 13.68
N ALA A 330 -11.03 -2.63 13.15
CA ALA A 330 -12.48 -2.55 13.18
C ALA A 330 -13.04 -2.73 14.59
N GLU A 331 -12.45 -3.62 15.38
CA GLU A 331 -12.84 -3.87 16.77
C GLU A 331 -12.54 -2.65 17.66
N LEU A 332 -11.34 -2.08 17.55
CA LEU A 332 -10.98 -0.85 18.26
C LEU A 332 -11.86 0.33 17.86
N LEU A 333 -12.08 0.53 16.55
CA LEU A 333 -12.94 1.60 16.06
C LEU A 333 -14.38 1.44 16.56
N ALA A 334 -14.91 0.22 16.52
CA ALA A 334 -16.23 -0.10 17.04
C ALA A 334 -16.34 0.18 18.55
N ALA A 335 -15.32 -0.19 19.33
CA ALA A 335 -15.25 0.07 20.77
C ALA A 335 -15.18 1.58 21.09
N CYS A 336 -14.37 2.34 20.36
CA CYS A 336 -14.32 3.81 20.52
C CYS A 336 -15.69 4.44 20.23
N LEU A 337 -16.36 4.04 19.13
CA LEU A 337 -17.71 4.51 18.80
C LEU A 337 -18.73 4.13 19.88
N ALA A 338 -18.65 2.91 20.42
CA ALA A 338 -19.56 2.44 21.47
C ALA A 338 -19.47 3.28 22.76
N HIS A 339 -18.29 3.79 23.08
CA HIS A 339 -18.05 4.62 24.27
C HIS A 339 -18.07 6.13 23.99
N GLY A 340 -18.42 6.55 22.77
CA GLY A 340 -18.47 7.96 22.37
C GLY A 340 -17.10 8.64 22.38
N VAL A 341 -16.01 7.89 22.23
CA VAL A 341 -14.66 8.45 22.13
C VAL A 341 -14.50 9.12 20.77
N PRO A 342 -14.06 10.39 20.71
CA PRO A 342 -13.83 11.08 19.43
C PRO A 342 -12.83 10.30 18.57
N VAL A 343 -13.24 9.97 17.35
CA VAL A 343 -12.39 9.31 16.35
C VAL A 343 -12.33 10.18 15.10
N GLN A 344 -11.15 10.31 14.54
CA GLN A 344 -10.99 10.97 13.25
C GLN A 344 -11.62 10.07 12.19
N MET A 345 -12.38 10.63 11.24
CA MET A 345 -12.97 9.85 10.17
C MET A 345 -11.86 9.33 9.25
N PRO A 346 -11.70 8.00 9.09
CA PRO A 346 -10.67 7.48 8.23
C PRO A 346 -11.01 7.76 6.77
N ALA A 347 -10.02 8.04 5.95
CA ALA A 347 -10.22 8.17 4.51
C ALA A 347 -10.87 6.88 3.93
N ARG A 348 -11.75 7.05 2.92
CA ARG A 348 -12.80 6.16 2.33
C ARG A 348 -12.57 4.65 2.00
N GLY A 349 -11.47 4.00 2.36
CA GLY A 349 -10.92 2.82 1.69
C GLY A 349 -9.57 2.39 2.27
N ARG A 350 -9.28 2.88 3.48
CA ARG A 350 -8.46 2.14 4.41
C ARG A 350 -9.21 0.83 4.67
N GLU A 351 -8.49 -0.28 4.55
CA GLU A 351 -9.06 -1.60 4.75
C GLU A 351 -9.26 -1.89 6.23
N PHE A 352 -10.43 -2.40 6.59
CA PHE A 352 -10.74 -2.92 7.90
C PHE A 352 -10.01 -4.24 8.14
N VAL A 353 -9.43 -4.41 9.31
CA VAL A 353 -8.90 -5.67 9.83
C VAL A 353 -9.59 -5.98 11.15
N PHE A 354 -9.61 -7.26 11.51
CA PHE A 354 -10.23 -7.72 12.77
C PHE A 354 -11.71 -7.34 12.88
N VAL A 355 -12.49 -7.69 11.85
CA VAL A 355 -13.94 -7.45 11.79
C VAL A 355 -14.66 -8.47 12.68
N GLU A 356 -14.62 -8.24 13.98
CA GLU A 356 -15.27 -9.05 15.01
C GLU A 356 -15.41 -8.24 16.30
N GLY A 357 -15.95 -8.86 17.34
CA GLY A 357 -16.08 -8.27 18.67
C GLY A 357 -17.49 -7.76 18.99
N PRO A 358 -17.75 -7.43 20.26
CA PRO A 358 -19.10 -7.18 20.77
C PRO A 358 -19.72 -5.85 20.30
N HIS A 359 -18.91 -4.94 19.77
CA HIS A 359 -19.35 -3.60 19.37
C HIS A 359 -19.55 -3.43 17.86
N LEU A 360 -19.40 -4.49 17.06
CA LEU A 360 -19.54 -4.40 15.60
C LEU A 360 -20.85 -3.74 15.13
N GLY A 361 -21.95 -3.92 15.86
CA GLY A 361 -23.22 -3.24 15.56
C GLY A 361 -23.10 -1.72 15.49
N ARG A 362 -22.22 -1.11 16.31
CA ARG A 362 -21.94 0.33 16.25
C ARG A 362 -21.22 0.74 14.97
N LEU A 363 -20.38 -0.14 14.44
CA LEU A 363 -19.64 0.11 13.22
C LEU A 363 -20.54 -0.07 11.98
N PHE A 364 -21.34 -1.13 11.94
CA PHE A 364 -22.34 -1.35 10.89
C PHE A 364 -23.44 -0.30 10.90
N GLY A 365 -23.94 0.09 12.07
CA GLY A 365 -24.95 1.15 12.21
C GLY A 365 -24.43 2.57 11.92
N HIS A 366 -23.13 2.76 11.72
CA HIS A 366 -22.58 4.08 11.41
C HIS A 366 -22.81 4.44 9.94
N PRO A 367 -23.38 5.62 9.60
CA PRO A 367 -23.83 5.96 8.24
C PRO A 367 -22.69 5.94 7.19
N VAL A 368 -21.48 6.35 7.57
CA VAL A 368 -20.31 6.32 6.67
C VAL A 368 -19.54 5.00 6.70
N LEU A 369 -19.33 4.41 7.87
CA LEU A 369 -18.42 3.26 8.05
C LEU A 369 -19.12 1.93 7.77
N GLY A 370 -20.40 1.80 8.07
CA GLY A 370 -21.18 0.58 7.84
C GLY A 370 -21.20 0.15 6.38
N PRO A 371 -21.63 1.02 5.44
CA PRO A 371 -21.59 0.71 4.01
C PRO A 371 -20.18 0.41 3.49
N ARG A 372 -19.13 0.99 4.09
CA ARG A 372 -17.74 0.70 3.71
C ARG A 372 -17.31 -0.68 4.17
N LEU A 373 -17.65 -1.05 5.41
CA LEU A 373 -17.34 -2.35 5.97
C LEU A 373 -18.06 -3.46 5.22
N GLU A 374 -19.37 -3.29 4.98
CA GLU A 374 -20.19 -4.23 4.21
C GLU A 374 -19.60 -4.46 2.81
N ARG A 375 -19.23 -3.38 2.09
CA ARG A 375 -18.58 -3.49 0.78
C ARG A 375 -17.26 -4.26 0.81
N GLN A 376 -16.45 -4.04 1.85
CA GLN A 376 -15.19 -4.76 1.98
C GLN A 376 -15.42 -6.25 2.20
N VAL A 377 -16.37 -6.61 3.07
CA VAL A 377 -16.74 -8.00 3.33
C VAL A 377 -17.16 -8.69 2.03
N SER A 378 -18.03 -8.08 1.23
CA SER A 378 -18.44 -8.67 -0.06
C SER A 378 -17.29 -8.79 -1.08
N ARG A 379 -16.29 -7.89 -1.04
CA ARG A 379 -15.15 -7.94 -1.97
C ARG A 379 -14.23 -9.13 -1.72
N HIS A 380 -14.05 -9.55 -0.47
CA HIS A 380 -13.19 -10.68 -0.11
C HIS A 380 -13.70 -12.02 -0.65
N HIS A 381 -14.98 -12.07 -1.02
CA HIS A 381 -15.62 -13.22 -1.63
C HIS A 381 -15.56 -13.23 -3.16
N ARG A 382 -14.83 -12.30 -3.78
CA ARG A 382 -14.61 -12.28 -5.23
C ARG A 382 -13.19 -12.69 -5.59
N ASP A 383 -13.02 -13.36 -6.71
CA ASP A 383 -11.71 -13.69 -7.26
C ASP A 383 -11.10 -12.51 -8.03
N SER A 384 -9.90 -12.70 -8.61
CA SER A 384 -9.23 -11.67 -9.43
C SER A 384 -9.98 -11.29 -10.71
N ARG A 385 -10.98 -12.09 -11.12
CA ARG A 385 -11.83 -11.86 -12.29
C ARG A 385 -13.17 -11.21 -11.91
N GLY A 386 -13.41 -10.96 -10.62
CA GLY A 386 -14.65 -10.38 -10.10
C GLY A 386 -15.79 -11.39 -9.91
N GLU A 387 -15.51 -12.68 -10.16
CA GLU A 387 -16.47 -13.77 -10.00
C GLU A 387 -16.62 -14.13 -8.53
N LEU A 388 -17.81 -14.57 -8.16
CA LEU A 388 -18.11 -14.99 -6.81
C LEU A 388 -17.39 -16.31 -6.50
N ARG A 389 -16.63 -16.36 -5.42
CA ARG A 389 -15.98 -17.60 -4.96
C ARG A 389 -17.04 -18.57 -4.43
N SER A 390 -16.83 -19.87 -4.67
CA SER A 390 -17.62 -20.92 -4.01
C SER A 390 -17.59 -20.71 -2.48
N GLY A 391 -18.76 -20.73 -1.85
CA GLY A 391 -18.90 -20.49 -0.41
C GLY A 391 -18.90 -19.02 0.01
N ALA A 392 -19.06 -18.08 -0.93
CA ALA A 392 -19.31 -16.68 -0.62
C ALA A 392 -20.56 -16.50 0.26
N ARG A 393 -20.49 -15.56 1.21
CA ARG A 393 -21.57 -15.26 2.15
C ARG A 393 -21.81 -13.75 2.17
N SER A 394 -23.06 -13.36 2.34
CA SER A 394 -23.46 -11.98 2.59
C SER A 394 -22.95 -11.52 3.96
N ALA A 395 -22.91 -10.21 4.17
CA ALA A 395 -22.59 -9.69 5.50
C ALA A 395 -23.62 -10.17 6.56
N VAL A 396 -24.89 -10.36 6.17
CA VAL A 396 -25.93 -10.91 7.05
C VAL A 396 -25.57 -12.33 7.50
N ALA A 397 -25.15 -13.18 6.57
CA ALA A 397 -24.73 -14.56 6.88
C ALA A 397 -23.44 -14.65 7.70
N LEU A 398 -22.52 -13.69 7.55
CA LEU A 398 -21.26 -13.66 8.30
C LEU A 398 -21.40 -13.11 9.71
N PHE A 399 -22.38 -12.23 9.94
CA PHE A 399 -22.60 -11.55 11.21
C PHE A 399 -24.06 -11.71 11.71
N PRO A 400 -24.55 -12.95 11.92
CA PRO A 400 -25.94 -13.21 12.30
C PRO A 400 -26.34 -12.58 13.65
N GLY A 401 -25.37 -12.30 14.52
CA GLY A 401 -25.59 -11.62 15.80
C GLY A 401 -25.58 -10.08 15.74
N VAL A 402 -25.53 -9.48 14.56
CA VAL A 402 -25.42 -8.03 14.36
C VAL A 402 -26.60 -7.51 13.53
N PRO A 403 -27.75 -7.17 14.15
CA PRO A 403 -28.95 -6.78 13.42
C PRO A 403 -28.78 -5.51 12.58
N GLU A 404 -27.84 -4.63 12.94
CA GLU A 404 -27.53 -3.40 12.19
C GLU A 404 -26.96 -3.68 10.78
N VAL A 405 -26.53 -4.90 10.48
CA VAL A 405 -26.07 -5.30 9.14
C VAL A 405 -27.21 -5.35 8.13
N VAL A 406 -28.40 -5.80 8.56
CA VAL A 406 -29.56 -6.01 7.69
C VAL A 406 -29.96 -4.74 6.93
N PRO A 407 -30.19 -3.57 7.56
CA PRO A 407 -30.55 -2.36 6.83
C PRO A 407 -29.43 -1.87 5.88
N VAL A 408 -28.15 -2.07 6.23
CA VAL A 408 -27.02 -1.70 5.36
C VAL A 408 -26.99 -2.55 4.09
N VAL A 409 -27.21 -3.86 4.23
CA VAL A 409 -27.32 -4.78 3.08
C VAL A 409 -28.57 -4.48 2.27
N GLY A 410 -29.71 -4.22 2.92
CA GLY A 410 -30.97 -3.86 2.26
C GLY A 410 -30.90 -2.57 1.44
N GLU A 411 -30.23 -1.53 1.94
CA GLU A 411 -29.97 -0.31 1.16
C GLU A 411 -29.10 -0.60 -0.07
N ARG A 412 -28.06 -1.43 0.09
CA ARG A 412 -27.21 -1.83 -1.03
C ARG A 412 -27.98 -2.67 -2.07
N VAL A 413 -28.83 -3.59 -1.63
CA VAL A 413 -29.68 -4.42 -2.50
C VAL A 413 -30.61 -3.53 -3.31
N ARG A 414 -31.35 -2.61 -2.67
CA ARG A 414 -32.23 -1.66 -3.37
C ARG A 414 -31.49 -0.82 -4.40
N ARG A 415 -30.29 -0.32 -4.05
CA ARG A 415 -29.43 0.39 -5.01
C ARG A 415 -29.02 -0.49 -6.19
N LEU A 416 -28.62 -1.74 -5.94
CA LEU A 416 -28.24 -2.69 -6.98
C LEU A 416 -29.43 -3.02 -7.89
N VAL A 417 -30.61 -3.28 -7.34
CA VAL A 417 -31.84 -3.52 -8.12
C VAL A 417 -32.15 -2.32 -9.02
N GLY A 418 -32.06 -1.10 -8.49
CA GLY A 418 -32.19 0.12 -9.29
C GLY A 418 -31.14 0.22 -10.40
N GLU A 419 -29.88 -0.13 -10.12
CA GLU A 419 -28.81 -0.17 -11.12
C GLU A 419 -29.07 -1.23 -12.20
N VAL A 420 -29.61 -2.41 -11.87
CA VAL A 420 -29.95 -3.44 -12.86
C VAL A 420 -31.02 -2.93 -13.84
N GLY A 421 -32.00 -2.16 -13.36
CA GLY A 421 -33.07 -1.61 -14.21
C GLY A 421 -32.70 -0.34 -15.00
N ALA A 422 -31.71 0.44 -14.56
CA ALA A 422 -31.44 1.78 -15.10
C ALA A 422 -30.03 2.00 -15.67
N ALA A 423 -29.05 1.15 -15.35
CA ALA A 423 -27.69 1.27 -15.88
C ALA A 423 -27.60 0.84 -17.35
N GLY A 424 -26.47 1.17 -18.00
CA GLY A 424 -26.12 0.53 -19.28
C GLY A 424 -25.98 -0.99 -19.12
N LEU A 425 -26.23 -1.75 -20.18
CA LEU A 425 -26.29 -3.22 -20.14
C LEU A 425 -25.10 -3.90 -19.44
N PRO A 426 -23.82 -3.53 -19.72
CA PRO A 426 -22.69 -4.12 -19.01
C PRO A 426 -22.71 -3.80 -17.50
N GLY A 427 -23.12 -2.59 -17.13
CA GLY A 427 -23.31 -2.19 -15.74
C GLY A 427 -24.44 -2.95 -15.05
N ALA A 428 -25.58 -3.10 -15.73
CA ALA A 428 -26.72 -3.87 -15.23
C ALA A 428 -26.36 -5.34 -15.00
N ALA A 429 -25.68 -5.98 -15.96
CA ALA A 429 -25.20 -7.35 -15.83
C ALA A 429 -24.18 -7.51 -14.68
N ALA A 430 -23.26 -6.55 -14.52
CA ALA A 430 -22.33 -6.54 -13.40
C ALA A 430 -23.05 -6.39 -12.05
N SER A 431 -24.04 -5.49 -11.96
CA SER A 431 -24.84 -5.28 -10.74
C SER A 431 -25.70 -6.51 -10.43
N LEU A 432 -26.24 -7.22 -11.42
CA LEU A 432 -26.92 -8.50 -11.24
C LEU A 432 -25.97 -9.57 -10.66
N GLY A 433 -24.76 -9.72 -11.22
CA GLY A 433 -23.76 -10.64 -10.65
C GLY A 433 -23.25 -10.21 -9.26
N VAL A 434 -23.42 -8.94 -8.88
CA VAL A 434 -23.22 -8.50 -7.50
C VAL A 434 -24.38 -8.92 -6.62
N LEU A 435 -25.60 -8.68 -7.07
CA LEU A 435 -26.84 -9.00 -6.39
C LEU A 435 -26.96 -10.51 -6.11
N GLU A 436 -26.63 -11.36 -7.08
CA GLU A 436 -26.61 -12.82 -6.95
C GLU A 436 -25.72 -13.32 -5.81
N GLY A 437 -24.62 -12.61 -5.52
CA GLY A 437 -23.71 -12.94 -4.42
C GLY A 437 -24.03 -12.29 -3.08
N VAL A 438 -24.84 -11.22 -3.08
CA VAL A 438 -25.31 -10.55 -1.86
C VAL A 438 -26.59 -11.21 -1.33
N LEU A 439 -27.46 -11.70 -2.22
CA LEU A 439 -28.69 -12.40 -1.88
C LEU A 439 -28.46 -13.90 -1.69
N ASP A 440 -27.77 -14.26 -0.60
CA ASP A 440 -27.76 -15.63 -0.07
C ASP A 440 -28.99 -15.90 0.81
N ASP A 441 -29.15 -17.14 1.26
CA ASP A 441 -30.34 -17.58 2.03
C ASP A 441 -30.58 -16.71 3.28
N ALA A 442 -29.52 -16.32 3.98
CA ALA A 442 -29.63 -15.46 5.17
C ALA A 442 -30.10 -14.04 4.82
N ALA A 443 -29.58 -13.45 3.74
CA ALA A 443 -30.04 -12.15 3.27
C ALA A 443 -31.48 -12.21 2.74
N ILE A 444 -31.85 -13.27 2.02
CA ILE A 444 -33.21 -13.47 1.51
C ILE A 444 -34.22 -13.58 2.65
N ALA A 445 -33.89 -14.34 3.70
CA ALA A 445 -34.73 -14.47 4.89
C ALA A 445 -34.85 -13.15 5.68
N ALA A 446 -33.80 -12.33 5.70
CA ALA A 446 -33.78 -11.07 6.45
C ALA A 446 -34.39 -9.87 5.71
N LEU A 447 -34.49 -9.90 4.38
CA LEU A 447 -34.95 -8.79 3.56
C LEU A 447 -36.38 -9.01 3.04
N GLU A 448 -37.33 -8.27 3.60
CA GLU A 448 -38.71 -8.21 3.13
C GLU A 448 -38.81 -7.49 1.78
N GLY A 449 -39.77 -7.88 0.92
CA GLY A 449 -40.02 -7.22 -0.38
C GLY A 449 -38.98 -7.46 -1.49
N VAL A 450 -37.87 -8.16 -1.22
CA VAL A 450 -36.80 -8.34 -2.21
C VAL A 450 -37.23 -9.14 -3.45
N GLU A 451 -38.18 -10.06 -3.31
CA GLU A 451 -38.72 -10.80 -4.45
C GLU A 451 -39.44 -9.86 -5.43
N GLU A 452 -40.34 -9.03 -4.91
CA GLU A 452 -41.12 -8.07 -5.66
C GLU A 452 -40.24 -7.00 -6.31
N GLU A 453 -39.21 -6.52 -5.59
CA GLU A 453 -38.24 -5.55 -6.10
C GLU A 453 -37.45 -6.12 -7.28
N VAL A 454 -36.94 -7.36 -7.19
CA VAL A 454 -36.20 -7.99 -8.29
C VAL A 454 -37.12 -8.34 -9.46
N ALA A 455 -38.34 -8.80 -9.19
CA ALA A 455 -39.32 -9.15 -10.22
C ALA A 455 -39.80 -7.94 -11.03
N ALA A 456 -39.75 -6.73 -10.45
CA ALA A 456 -40.12 -5.49 -11.13
C ALA A 456 -39.06 -5.00 -12.14
N VAL A 457 -37.87 -5.60 -12.19
CA VAL A 457 -36.78 -5.18 -13.08
C VAL A 457 -37.08 -5.56 -14.53
N GLU A 458 -37.10 -4.56 -15.41
CA GLU A 458 -37.35 -4.76 -16.84
C GLU A 458 -36.09 -4.57 -17.69
N ALA A 459 -35.64 -5.63 -18.37
CA ALA A 459 -34.44 -5.59 -19.21
C ALA A 459 -34.54 -4.67 -20.45
N ALA A 460 -35.75 -4.26 -20.84
CA ALA A 460 -35.95 -3.31 -21.93
C ALA A 460 -35.40 -1.91 -21.60
N GLY A 461 -35.35 -1.52 -20.33
CA GLY A 461 -34.76 -0.25 -19.88
C GLY A 461 -33.26 -0.13 -20.20
N PRO A 462 -32.42 -1.06 -19.71
CA PRO A 462 -31.00 -1.11 -20.05
C PRO A 462 -30.72 -1.25 -21.55
N LEU A 463 -31.54 -2.01 -22.28
CA LEU A 463 -31.43 -2.11 -23.75
C LEU A 463 -31.68 -0.75 -24.41
N LEU A 464 -32.79 -0.09 -24.05
CA LEU A 464 -33.14 1.22 -24.59
C LEU A 464 -32.04 2.24 -24.31
N ARG A 465 -31.47 2.20 -23.10
CA ARG A 465 -30.33 3.05 -22.73
C ARG A 465 -29.11 2.77 -23.58
N ALA A 466 -28.74 1.51 -23.82
CA ALA A 466 -27.62 1.16 -24.69
C ALA A 466 -27.86 1.64 -26.14
N LEU A 467 -29.05 1.37 -26.69
CA LEU A 467 -29.41 1.78 -28.04
C LEU A 467 -29.44 3.30 -28.20
N ARG A 468 -29.80 4.08 -27.17
CA ARG A 468 -29.85 5.55 -27.17
C ARG A 468 -28.56 6.24 -26.69
N GLY A 469 -27.71 5.57 -25.94
CA GLY A 469 -26.40 6.06 -25.49
C GLY A 469 -25.29 5.97 -26.56
N GLY A 470 -25.47 5.11 -27.55
CA GLY A 470 -24.49 4.83 -28.59
C GLY A 470 -23.94 3.43 -28.42
N LEU A 471 -23.71 2.71 -29.52
CA LEU A 471 -23.06 1.42 -29.54
C LEU A 471 -21.62 1.59 -30.06
N PRO A 472 -20.65 0.79 -29.58
CA PRO A 472 -19.31 0.78 -30.15
C PRO A 472 -19.32 0.54 -31.68
N GLU A 473 -20.22 -0.30 -32.19
CA GLU A 473 -20.28 -0.67 -33.62
C GLU A 473 -20.69 0.49 -34.52
N GLU A 474 -21.26 1.55 -33.96
CA GLU A 474 -21.58 2.76 -34.72
C GLU A 474 -20.31 3.57 -35.04
N LEU A 475 -19.22 3.38 -34.29
CA LEU A 475 -17.95 4.04 -34.52
C LEU A 475 -16.98 3.16 -35.29
N GLY A 476 -16.24 3.79 -36.20
CA GLY A 476 -15.21 3.13 -36.99
C GLY A 476 -14.12 4.09 -37.43
N TRP A 477 -13.00 3.51 -37.83
CA TRP A 477 -11.91 4.20 -38.52
C TRP A 477 -11.68 3.44 -39.82
N PRO A 478 -12.19 3.94 -40.97
CA PRO A 478 -12.28 3.14 -42.19
C PRO A 478 -10.97 2.47 -42.62
N ALA A 479 -9.84 3.18 -42.51
CA ALA A 479 -8.54 2.64 -42.86
C ALA A 479 -8.10 1.49 -41.92
N PHE A 480 -8.34 1.65 -40.61
CA PHE A 480 -8.09 0.61 -39.61
C PHE A 480 -8.97 -0.62 -39.85
N ASP A 481 -10.27 -0.41 -40.09
CA ASP A 481 -11.21 -1.51 -40.33
C ASP A 481 -10.87 -2.31 -41.59
N ALA A 482 -10.50 -1.60 -42.67
CA ALA A 482 -10.03 -2.23 -43.91
C ALA A 482 -8.75 -3.06 -43.69
N ALA A 483 -7.78 -2.52 -42.92
CA ALA A 483 -6.56 -3.22 -42.60
C ALA A 483 -6.80 -4.45 -41.69
N VAL A 484 -7.72 -4.36 -40.72
CA VAL A 484 -8.14 -5.51 -39.91
C VAL A 484 -8.78 -6.58 -40.78
N ALA A 485 -9.67 -6.21 -41.71
CA ALA A 485 -10.30 -7.16 -42.63
C ALA A 485 -9.26 -7.83 -43.55
N GLU A 486 -8.31 -7.08 -44.10
CA GLU A 486 -7.23 -7.57 -44.97
C GLU A 486 -6.31 -8.56 -44.26
N LEU A 487 -6.11 -8.41 -42.94
CA LEU A 487 -5.32 -9.33 -42.13
C LEU A 487 -6.10 -10.58 -41.66
N GLY A 488 -7.37 -10.75 -42.07
CA GLY A 488 -8.20 -11.89 -41.70
C GLY A 488 -9.08 -11.66 -40.45
N GLY A 489 -9.38 -10.39 -40.14
CA GLY A 489 -10.19 -10.00 -39.00
C GLY A 489 -9.39 -9.78 -37.71
N PRO A 490 -10.06 -9.51 -36.58
CA PRO A 490 -9.40 -9.16 -35.31
C PRO A 490 -8.36 -10.17 -34.82
N GLU A 491 -8.59 -11.47 -35.02
CA GLU A 491 -7.65 -12.53 -34.63
C GLU A 491 -6.42 -12.61 -35.53
N GLY A 492 -6.52 -12.08 -36.75
CA GLY A 492 -5.42 -11.98 -37.71
C GLY A 492 -4.43 -10.85 -37.39
N VAL A 493 -4.87 -9.87 -36.58
CA VAL A 493 -4.00 -8.81 -36.07
C VAL A 493 -3.24 -9.34 -34.86
N LEU A 494 -1.96 -9.61 -35.03
CA LEU A 494 -1.13 -10.23 -34.00
C LEU A 494 -0.40 -9.19 -33.13
N ARG A 495 -0.17 -7.99 -33.67
CA ARG A 495 0.45 -6.87 -32.95
C ARG A 495 -0.01 -5.52 -33.54
N VAL A 496 -0.08 -4.50 -32.69
CA VAL A 496 -0.25 -3.09 -33.08
C VAL A 496 0.98 -2.33 -32.63
N CYS A 497 1.57 -1.56 -33.53
CA CYS A 497 2.77 -0.76 -33.30
C CYS A 497 2.49 0.70 -33.63
N SER A 498 2.58 1.56 -32.62
CA SER A 498 2.15 2.95 -32.72
C SER A 498 3.34 3.88 -32.97
N SER A 499 3.12 4.89 -33.82
CA SER A 499 4.04 5.97 -34.14
C SER A 499 3.23 7.19 -34.57
N TRP A 500 2.64 7.90 -33.59
CA TRP A 500 1.67 8.98 -33.85
C TRP A 500 2.07 9.90 -35.02
N PRO A 501 1.16 10.18 -35.99
CA PRO A 501 -0.25 9.76 -36.05
C PRO A 501 -0.49 8.41 -36.74
N VAL A 502 0.55 7.61 -37.01
CA VAL A 502 0.44 6.34 -37.74
C VAL A 502 0.25 5.17 -36.76
N CYS A 503 -0.71 4.30 -37.08
CA CYS A 503 -0.94 3.01 -36.42
C CYS A 503 -0.56 1.89 -37.39
N THR A 504 0.39 1.02 -37.00
CA THR A 504 0.82 -0.12 -37.82
C THR A 504 0.23 -1.42 -37.27
N LEU A 505 -0.63 -2.06 -38.06
CA LEU A 505 -1.24 -3.37 -37.79
C LEU A 505 -0.35 -4.47 -38.35
N VAL A 506 0.05 -5.42 -37.53
CA VAL A 506 1.01 -6.48 -37.90
C VAL A 506 0.32 -7.84 -37.79
N GLY A 507 0.18 -8.52 -38.91
CA GLY A 507 -0.26 -9.90 -39.02
C GLY A 507 0.90 -10.89 -39.06
N ARG A 508 0.65 -12.08 -39.61
CA ARG A 508 1.67 -13.13 -39.73
C ARG A 508 2.69 -12.85 -40.83
N GLU A 509 2.22 -12.43 -41.98
CA GLU A 509 3.01 -12.29 -43.21
C GLU A 509 3.04 -10.84 -43.72
N ARG A 510 2.35 -9.92 -43.02
CA ARG A 510 2.16 -8.55 -43.49
C ARG A 510 2.02 -7.55 -42.37
N ALA A 511 2.54 -6.34 -42.58
CA ALA A 511 2.25 -5.17 -41.78
C ALA A 511 1.56 -4.08 -42.64
N ILE A 512 0.54 -3.43 -42.10
CA ILE A 512 -0.23 -2.37 -42.76
C ILE A 512 -0.21 -1.13 -41.87
N ALA A 513 0.33 -0.02 -42.38
CA ALA A 513 0.35 1.26 -41.68
C ALA A 513 -0.79 2.16 -42.17
N VAL A 514 -1.55 2.70 -41.21
CA VAL A 514 -2.71 3.56 -41.45
C VAL A 514 -2.62 4.83 -40.60
N ASP A 515 -3.17 5.92 -41.11
CA ASP A 515 -3.33 7.19 -40.40
C ASP A 515 -4.76 7.76 -40.59
N HIS A 516 -5.00 8.98 -40.11
CA HIS A 516 -6.29 9.66 -40.24
C HIS A 516 -6.81 9.78 -41.68
N ALA A 517 -5.93 9.85 -42.69
CA ALA A 517 -6.29 10.05 -44.08
C ALA A 517 -6.46 8.73 -44.84
N GLY A 518 -5.78 7.66 -44.42
CA GLY A 518 -5.91 6.37 -45.07
C GLY A 518 -4.75 5.41 -44.80
N ARG A 519 -4.52 4.52 -45.77
CA ARG A 519 -3.35 3.63 -45.78
C ARG A 519 -2.13 4.42 -46.21
N VAL A 520 -1.09 4.42 -45.38
CA VAL A 520 0.18 5.14 -45.63
C VAL A 520 1.35 4.22 -45.96
N GLY A 521 1.16 2.90 -45.87
CA GLY A 521 2.14 1.93 -46.33
C GLY A 521 1.76 0.49 -45.99
N ALA A 522 2.49 -0.44 -46.57
CA ALA A 522 2.47 -1.84 -46.16
C ALA A 522 3.83 -2.49 -46.43
N LEU A 523 4.07 -3.60 -45.74
CA LEU A 523 5.29 -4.36 -45.81
C LEU A 523 4.97 -5.85 -45.72
N GLU A 524 5.47 -6.64 -46.66
CA GLU A 524 5.48 -8.11 -46.54
C GLU A 524 6.54 -8.53 -45.53
N LEU A 525 6.22 -9.50 -44.70
CA LEU A 525 7.06 -9.97 -43.61
C LEU A 525 7.46 -11.43 -43.86
N GLU A 526 8.74 -11.70 -43.75
CA GLU A 526 9.25 -13.06 -43.73
C GLU A 526 8.83 -13.76 -42.42
N PRO A 527 8.27 -14.98 -42.50
CA PRO A 527 7.98 -15.79 -41.33
C PRO A 527 9.26 -16.05 -40.53
N ALA A 528 9.25 -15.71 -39.23
CA ALA A 528 10.39 -15.95 -38.35
C ALA A 528 10.01 -16.84 -37.16
N GLU A 529 10.92 -17.74 -36.77
CA GLU A 529 10.72 -18.66 -35.63
C GLU A 529 10.58 -17.93 -34.28
N GLY A 530 11.11 -16.70 -34.16
CA GLY A 530 11.12 -15.87 -32.95
C GLY A 530 9.82 -15.11 -32.63
N GLY A 531 8.72 -15.37 -33.36
CA GLY A 531 7.42 -14.71 -33.16
C GLY A 531 7.24 -13.44 -34.01
N VAL A 532 6.13 -12.72 -33.77
CA VAL A 532 5.73 -11.56 -34.59
C VAL A 532 6.61 -10.35 -34.29
N PRO A 533 7.29 -9.77 -35.28
CA PRO A 533 8.20 -8.64 -35.06
C PRO A 533 7.47 -7.37 -34.62
N VAL A 534 8.20 -6.44 -34.02
CA VAL A 534 7.78 -5.04 -33.88
C VAL A 534 8.00 -4.36 -35.23
N VAL A 535 6.95 -3.75 -35.79
CA VAL A 535 7.03 -3.06 -37.09
C VAL A 535 6.52 -1.65 -36.94
N ARG A 536 7.42 -0.66 -37.02
CA ARG A 536 7.06 0.75 -36.79
C ARG A 536 7.35 1.59 -38.02
N ARG A 537 6.37 2.39 -38.44
CA ARG A 537 6.51 3.32 -39.56
C ARG A 537 7.14 4.63 -39.07
N LEU A 538 8.33 4.95 -39.56
CA LEU A 538 9.07 6.16 -39.21
C LEU A 538 9.35 6.96 -40.49
N GLY A 539 8.55 8.00 -40.71
CA GLY A 539 8.53 8.72 -41.99
C GLY A 539 8.13 7.79 -43.14
N GLU A 540 8.95 7.73 -44.18
CA GLU A 540 8.70 6.93 -45.38
C GLU A 540 9.25 5.48 -45.30
N ARG A 541 9.72 5.03 -44.14
CA ARG A 541 10.35 3.71 -43.97
C ARG A 541 9.75 2.93 -42.80
N PHE A 542 9.82 1.60 -42.87
CA PHE A 542 9.51 0.75 -41.72
C PHE A 542 10.81 0.32 -41.03
N LEU A 543 10.78 0.33 -39.70
CA LEU A 543 11.74 -0.38 -38.87
C LEU A 543 11.09 -1.70 -38.46
N VAL A 544 11.75 -2.82 -38.75
CA VAL A 544 11.33 -4.17 -38.36
C VAL A 544 12.31 -4.70 -37.33
N ALA A 545 11.84 -5.07 -36.15
CA ALA A 545 12.67 -5.57 -35.07
C ALA A 545 12.15 -6.90 -34.52
N TYR A 546 13.06 -7.87 -34.36
CA TYR A 546 12.77 -9.18 -33.81
C TYR A 546 13.30 -9.30 -32.39
N ALA A 547 12.61 -10.09 -31.57
CA ALA A 547 13.02 -10.37 -30.20
C ALA A 547 14.33 -11.19 -30.18
N GLY A 548 15.18 -10.91 -29.19
CA GLY A 548 16.34 -11.71 -28.81
C GLY A 548 16.01 -12.69 -27.67
N GLU A 549 17.04 -13.40 -27.18
CA GLU A 549 16.90 -14.44 -26.16
C GLU A 549 16.33 -13.92 -24.83
N ASP A 550 16.65 -12.68 -24.46
CA ASP A 550 16.19 -12.04 -23.21
C ASP A 550 14.76 -11.48 -23.30
N GLY A 551 14.06 -11.69 -24.43
CA GLY A 551 12.70 -11.18 -24.68
C GLY A 551 12.64 -9.68 -25.04
N GLY A 552 13.77 -8.95 -25.00
CA GLY A 552 13.91 -7.61 -25.58
C GLY A 552 14.19 -7.65 -27.09
N PRO A 553 14.20 -6.50 -27.79
CA PRO A 553 14.60 -6.47 -29.20
C PRO A 553 16.07 -6.89 -29.33
N GLY A 554 16.35 -7.91 -30.15
CA GLY A 554 17.70 -8.43 -30.36
C GLY A 554 18.35 -7.89 -31.64
N TRP A 555 17.58 -7.77 -32.71
CA TRP A 555 18.07 -7.18 -33.97
C TRP A 555 16.94 -6.53 -34.77
N ALA A 556 17.29 -5.61 -35.65
CA ALA A 556 16.35 -4.87 -36.49
C ALA A 556 16.91 -4.61 -37.90
N TYR A 557 16.05 -4.20 -38.83
CA TYR A 557 16.43 -3.69 -40.16
C TYR A 557 15.46 -2.61 -40.62
N TRP A 558 15.90 -1.78 -41.57
CA TRP A 558 15.04 -0.81 -42.26
C TRP A 558 14.49 -1.40 -43.55
N SER A 559 13.22 -1.15 -43.87
CA SER A 559 12.57 -1.73 -45.05
C SER A 559 13.20 -1.33 -46.39
N ASP A 560 13.94 -0.22 -46.44
CA ASP A 560 14.72 0.21 -47.62
C ASP A 560 16.09 -0.50 -47.73
N ARG A 561 16.52 -1.21 -46.67
CA ARG A 561 17.77 -1.97 -46.58
C ARG A 561 17.56 -3.29 -45.81
N PRO A 562 16.71 -4.22 -46.30
CA PRO A 562 16.39 -5.44 -45.55
C PRO A 562 17.57 -6.39 -45.31
N GLY A 563 18.62 -6.30 -46.13
CA GLY A 563 19.86 -7.06 -45.93
C GLY A 563 20.81 -6.50 -44.86
N GLU A 564 20.56 -5.29 -44.35
CA GLU A 564 21.40 -4.64 -43.34
C GLU A 564 20.84 -4.89 -41.93
N ARG A 565 21.43 -5.88 -41.24
CA ARG A 565 21.03 -6.27 -39.89
C ARG A 565 21.70 -5.37 -38.84
N LEU A 566 20.88 -4.71 -38.02
CA LEU A 566 21.29 -3.86 -36.91
C LEU A 566 21.12 -4.63 -35.59
N GLU A 567 22.19 -4.79 -34.80
CA GLU A 567 22.07 -5.36 -33.46
C GLU A 567 21.48 -4.36 -32.46
N VAL A 568 20.45 -4.79 -31.74
CA VAL A 568 19.74 -3.96 -30.76
C VAL A 568 20.20 -4.35 -29.35
N GLY A 569 21.08 -3.54 -28.74
CA GLY A 569 21.53 -3.77 -27.35
C GLY A 569 23.02 -3.49 -27.05
N GLY A 570 23.86 -3.31 -28.08
CA GLY A 570 25.29 -2.95 -27.95
C GLY A 570 25.58 -1.45 -28.02
N ALA A 571 26.84 -1.05 -28.29
CA ALA A 571 27.28 0.35 -28.52
C ALA A 571 26.68 1.03 -29.77
N GLY A 572 25.57 0.51 -30.30
CA GLY A 572 24.86 1.01 -31.47
C GLY A 572 23.97 2.23 -31.16
N ASP A 573 23.24 2.69 -32.17
CA ASP A 573 22.32 3.83 -32.06
C ASP A 573 21.18 3.52 -31.08
N TRP A 574 21.24 4.12 -29.90
CA TRP A 574 20.23 3.95 -28.84
C TRP A 574 18.83 4.36 -29.30
N ARG A 575 18.69 5.19 -30.35
CA ARG A 575 17.41 5.59 -30.93
C ARG A 575 16.76 4.45 -31.69
N VAL A 576 17.54 3.71 -32.47
CA VAL A 576 17.06 2.49 -33.13
C VAL A 576 16.66 1.46 -32.09
N ALA A 577 17.46 1.32 -31.02
CA ALA A 577 17.13 0.42 -29.93
C ALA A 577 15.86 0.82 -29.15
N ASP A 578 15.55 2.11 -29.09
CA ASP A 578 14.30 2.64 -28.53
C ASP A 578 13.11 2.33 -29.46
N TRP A 579 13.24 2.65 -30.75
CA TRP A 579 12.21 2.39 -31.75
C TRP A 579 12.01 0.90 -32.09
N ALA A 580 12.95 0.02 -31.73
CA ALA A 580 12.82 -1.42 -31.91
C ALA A 580 11.99 -2.08 -30.79
N ARG A 581 11.72 -1.36 -29.69
CA ARG A 581 10.96 -1.90 -28.55
C ARG A 581 9.46 -1.86 -28.81
N GLU A 582 8.81 -2.91 -28.33
CA GLU A 582 7.39 -2.88 -28.01
C GLU A 582 7.23 -2.13 -26.69
N TYR A 583 6.66 -0.93 -26.71
CA TYR A 583 6.02 -0.43 -25.50
C TYR A 583 4.63 -1.03 -25.42
N SER A 584 4.11 -1.17 -24.20
CA SER A 584 2.82 -1.82 -24.01
C SER A 584 1.68 -1.13 -24.80
N VAL A 585 0.66 -1.88 -25.19
CA VAL A 585 -0.73 -1.50 -25.52
C VAL A 585 -1.19 -0.05 -25.49
N HIS A 586 -1.15 0.77 -24.44
CA HIS A 586 -0.92 0.80 -23.01
C HIS A 586 0.17 1.78 -22.49
N SER A 587 1.26 2.03 -23.18
CA SER A 587 2.15 3.10 -22.80
C SER A 587 1.65 4.42 -23.38
N VAL A 588 1.35 5.41 -22.53
CA VAL A 588 0.98 6.76 -23.00
C VAL A 588 2.06 7.29 -23.98
N SER A 589 3.31 6.82 -23.89
CA SER A 589 4.43 7.21 -24.74
C SER A 589 4.31 6.97 -26.24
N GLU A 590 3.49 6.04 -26.75
CA GLU A 590 3.52 5.70 -28.19
C GLU A 590 2.48 6.45 -29.05
N TRP A 591 1.48 7.11 -28.45
CA TRP A 591 0.43 7.85 -29.17
C TRP A 591 0.14 9.25 -28.65
N SER A 592 0.78 9.72 -27.57
CA SER A 592 0.84 11.15 -27.27
C SER A 592 2.22 11.71 -27.61
N GLY A 593 2.27 12.81 -28.34
CA GLY A 593 3.52 13.40 -28.88
C GLY A 593 3.37 13.87 -30.33
N TYR A 594 4.15 14.87 -30.75
CA TYR A 594 4.19 15.31 -32.15
C TYR A 594 5.32 14.58 -32.88
N ARG A 595 4.97 13.50 -33.60
CA ARG A 595 5.90 12.50 -34.16
C ARG A 595 6.65 11.76 -33.02
N LEU A 596 6.73 10.43 -33.08
CA LEU A 596 7.39 9.65 -32.03
C LEU A 596 8.86 10.08 -31.88
N ALA A 597 9.19 10.78 -30.79
CA ALA A 597 10.56 11.14 -30.46
C ALA A 597 11.26 9.95 -29.78
N ALA A 598 12.55 9.74 -30.07
CA ALA A 598 13.32 8.71 -29.40
C ALA A 598 13.58 9.09 -27.93
N VAL A 599 13.37 8.14 -27.01
CA VAL A 599 13.48 8.36 -25.56
C VAL A 599 14.85 7.91 -25.03
N PRO A 600 15.64 8.81 -24.39
CA PRO A 600 16.96 8.44 -23.89
C PRO A 600 16.88 7.36 -22.79
N PRO A 601 17.93 6.51 -22.63
CA PRO A 601 17.89 5.36 -21.73
C PRO A 601 17.48 5.63 -20.28
N ARG A 602 17.82 6.81 -19.75
CA ARG A 602 17.51 7.23 -18.38
C ARG A 602 16.03 7.59 -18.16
N TRP A 603 15.30 7.87 -19.23
CA TRP A 603 13.92 8.35 -19.25
C TRP A 603 12.93 7.32 -19.83
N ARG A 604 13.38 6.07 -19.98
CA ARG A 604 12.61 4.98 -20.57
C ARG A 604 11.33 4.68 -19.77
N ASP A 605 10.31 4.20 -20.48
CA ASP A 605 9.09 3.56 -19.97
C ASP A 605 8.00 4.46 -19.33
N GLU A 606 8.04 5.78 -19.53
CA GLU A 606 7.24 6.69 -18.68
C GLU A 606 6.22 7.61 -19.40
N GLY A 607 6.29 7.86 -20.72
CA GLY A 607 5.28 8.68 -21.45
C GLY A 607 5.85 9.86 -22.26
N GLN A 608 5.07 10.40 -23.22
CA GLN A 608 5.38 11.62 -23.98
C GLN A 608 4.15 12.57 -24.05
N LEU A 609 4.34 13.88 -24.05
CA LEU A 609 3.30 14.90 -24.33
C LEU A 609 3.80 15.86 -25.41
N SER A 610 2.89 16.46 -26.17
CA SER A 610 3.25 17.57 -27.07
C SER A 610 2.10 18.55 -27.28
N ASP A 611 2.43 19.84 -27.27
CA ASP A 611 1.56 20.95 -27.67
C ASP A 611 1.78 21.37 -29.13
N GLY A 612 2.50 20.56 -29.91
CA GLY A 612 2.87 20.85 -31.30
C GLY A 612 4.10 21.76 -31.45
N THR A 613 4.61 22.37 -30.38
CA THR A 613 5.84 23.18 -30.38
C THR A 613 6.96 22.56 -29.55
N GLY A 614 6.60 21.96 -28.41
CA GLY A 614 7.50 21.22 -27.53
C GLY A 614 7.11 19.76 -27.39
N VAL A 615 8.03 18.98 -26.85
CA VAL A 615 7.81 17.59 -26.42
C VAL A 615 8.24 17.48 -24.96
N TRP A 616 7.47 16.77 -24.14
CA TRP A 616 7.83 16.47 -22.75
C TRP A 616 7.91 14.97 -22.58
N LEU A 617 8.95 14.52 -21.88
CA LEU A 617 9.15 13.13 -21.50
C LEU A 617 8.81 12.98 -20.03
N ALA A 618 8.08 11.93 -19.69
CA ALA A 618 7.87 11.59 -18.29
C ALA A 618 9.13 10.93 -17.71
N GLY A 619 9.34 11.09 -16.41
CA GLY A 619 10.37 10.35 -15.70
C GLY A 619 10.20 10.36 -14.19
N ARG A 620 10.92 9.42 -13.55
CA ARG A 620 10.78 9.17 -12.12
C ARG A 620 11.63 10.10 -11.26
N ARG A 621 11.00 10.66 -10.23
CA ARG A 621 11.67 11.28 -9.08
C ARG A 621 11.26 10.54 -7.80
N GLY A 622 12.13 9.62 -7.35
CA GLY A 622 11.83 8.73 -6.22
C GLY A 622 10.73 7.72 -6.59
N ARG A 623 9.55 7.82 -5.96
CA ARG A 623 8.37 6.96 -6.24
C ARG A 623 7.30 7.63 -7.11
N ALA A 624 7.49 8.89 -7.52
CA ALA A 624 6.53 9.67 -8.30
C ALA A 624 7.04 9.92 -9.73
N ILE A 625 6.10 10.14 -10.66
CA ILE A 625 6.35 10.49 -12.06
C ILE A 625 6.17 12.00 -12.22
N ASP A 626 7.10 12.68 -12.88
CA ASP A 626 7.02 14.08 -13.29
C ASP A 626 7.38 14.21 -14.79
N TRP A 627 7.15 15.38 -15.37
CA TRP A 627 7.34 15.67 -16.79
C TRP A 627 8.50 16.64 -17.03
N PHE A 628 9.26 16.42 -18.10
CA PHE A 628 10.49 17.16 -18.40
C PHE A 628 10.54 17.53 -19.88
N ALA A 629 10.78 18.80 -20.18
CA ALA A 629 10.84 19.28 -21.56
C ALA A 629 12.05 18.66 -22.31
N LEU A 630 11.83 18.22 -23.54
CA LEU A 630 12.85 17.78 -24.48
C LEU A 630 13.16 18.93 -25.45
N SER A 631 14.44 19.30 -25.53
CA SER A 631 14.96 20.32 -26.44
C SER A 631 16.09 19.75 -27.31
N GLY A 632 16.60 20.54 -28.26
CA GLY A 632 17.76 20.16 -29.07
C GLY A 632 19.02 19.85 -28.25
N GLU A 633 19.14 20.40 -27.04
CA GLU A 633 20.26 20.17 -26.11
C GLU A 633 20.06 18.92 -25.22
N GLY A 634 18.89 18.29 -25.28
CA GLY A 634 18.52 17.13 -24.47
C GLY A 634 17.31 17.38 -23.56
N VAL A 635 17.16 16.52 -22.55
CA VAL A 635 16.06 16.60 -21.57
C VAL A 635 16.42 17.58 -20.46
N ALA A 636 15.51 18.52 -20.18
CA ALA A 636 15.69 19.52 -19.14
C ALA A 636 15.91 18.90 -17.74
N GLY A 637 16.73 19.55 -16.91
CA GLY A 637 16.99 19.11 -15.54
C GLY A 637 15.83 19.39 -14.56
N GLU A 638 15.00 20.38 -14.87
CA GLU A 638 13.84 20.76 -14.06
C GLU A 638 12.53 20.25 -14.67
N ALA A 639 11.61 19.84 -13.80
CA ALA A 639 10.30 19.37 -14.22
C ALA A 639 9.43 20.55 -14.68
N SER A 640 8.75 20.37 -15.81
CA SER A 640 7.80 21.35 -16.36
C SER A 640 6.66 20.65 -17.08
N LEU A 641 5.58 21.39 -17.30
CA LEU A 641 4.43 20.92 -18.05
C LEU A 641 4.10 21.90 -19.19
N PRO A 642 3.42 21.44 -20.25
CA PRO A 642 2.78 22.32 -21.24
C PRO A 642 1.84 23.34 -20.59
N ALA A 643 1.62 24.47 -21.26
CA ALA A 643 0.79 25.58 -20.78
C ALA A 643 -0.66 25.16 -20.41
N PHE A 644 -1.21 24.16 -21.11
CA PHE A 644 -2.53 23.58 -20.80
C PHE A 644 -2.66 23.08 -19.34
N PHE A 645 -1.55 22.72 -18.70
CA PHE A 645 -1.52 22.23 -17.32
C PHE A 645 -0.96 23.26 -16.32
N ALA A 646 -0.76 24.52 -16.73
CA ALA A 646 -0.18 25.56 -15.89
C ALA A 646 -1.04 25.89 -14.67
N GLU A 647 -2.37 25.84 -14.83
CA GLU A 647 -3.32 25.96 -13.73
C GLU A 647 -3.32 24.66 -12.91
N GLY A 648 -3.16 24.77 -11.59
CA GLY A 648 -3.26 23.63 -10.69
C GLY A 648 -4.69 23.08 -10.59
N PRO A 649 -4.88 21.84 -10.09
CA PRO A 649 -6.19 21.19 -10.07
C PRO A 649 -7.15 21.74 -8.98
N GLY A 650 -6.74 22.76 -8.22
CA GLY A 650 -7.49 23.32 -7.10
C GLY A 650 -7.24 22.63 -5.76
N GLU A 651 -7.83 23.17 -4.69
CA GLU A 651 -7.72 22.63 -3.33
C GLU A 651 -8.36 21.23 -3.23
N GLY A 652 -7.69 20.30 -2.53
CA GLY A 652 -8.17 18.93 -2.37
C GLY A 652 -7.87 17.98 -3.54
N TRP A 653 -7.17 18.45 -4.59
CA TRP A 653 -6.85 17.67 -5.79
C TRP A 653 -5.36 17.70 -6.12
N ALA A 654 -4.87 16.63 -6.75
CA ALA A 654 -3.50 16.55 -7.27
C ALA A 654 -3.53 15.93 -8.68
N TRP A 655 -2.71 16.47 -9.59
CA TRP A 655 -2.59 15.89 -10.93
C TRP A 655 -2.13 14.44 -10.86
N GLU A 656 -2.89 13.54 -11.49
CA GLU A 656 -2.51 12.16 -11.69
C GLU A 656 -1.55 12.10 -12.88
N ARG A 657 -0.26 12.33 -12.59
CA ARG A 657 0.81 12.57 -13.58
C ARG A 657 0.89 11.53 -14.70
N GLU A 658 0.60 10.27 -14.38
CA GLU A 658 0.59 9.13 -15.31
C GLU A 658 -0.59 9.12 -16.28
N SER A 659 -1.63 9.92 -16.03
CA SER A 659 -2.87 9.96 -16.81
C SER A 659 -3.04 11.27 -17.59
N LEU A 660 -2.03 12.16 -17.58
CA LEU A 660 -2.04 13.37 -18.38
C LEU A 660 -1.83 13.01 -19.87
N SER A 661 -2.57 13.66 -20.76
CA SER A 661 -2.42 13.50 -22.21
C SER A 661 -2.52 14.84 -22.93
N LEU A 662 -1.68 15.03 -23.95
CA LEU A 662 -1.70 16.18 -24.82
C LEU A 662 -1.02 15.82 -26.13
N VAL A 663 -1.71 16.06 -27.24
CA VAL A 663 -1.26 15.72 -28.59
C VAL A 663 -1.67 16.79 -29.59
N ARG A 664 -0.82 17.00 -30.59
CA ARG A 664 -1.15 17.78 -31.79
C ARG A 664 -1.89 16.89 -32.79
N LEU A 665 -3.11 17.27 -33.13
CA LEU A 665 -3.89 16.57 -34.14
C LEU A 665 -3.37 16.90 -35.55
N PRO A 666 -3.39 15.92 -36.48
CA PRO A 666 -3.25 16.19 -37.91
C PRO A 666 -4.31 17.20 -38.40
N GLU A 667 -3.99 17.91 -39.48
CA GLU A 667 -4.93 18.85 -40.09
C GLU A 667 -6.18 18.13 -40.61
N GLY A 668 -7.36 18.78 -40.48
CA GLY A 668 -8.64 18.22 -40.95
C GLY A 668 -9.26 17.14 -40.05
N VAL A 669 -8.63 16.76 -38.94
CA VAL A 669 -9.21 15.82 -37.97
C VAL A 669 -10.24 16.53 -37.09
N GLU A 670 -11.42 15.94 -36.97
CA GLU A 670 -12.43 16.28 -35.95
C GLU A 670 -12.52 15.15 -34.92
N SER A 671 -11.89 15.37 -33.77
CA SER A 671 -11.76 14.37 -32.72
C SER A 671 -13.05 14.25 -31.88
N PRO A 672 -13.64 13.04 -31.73
CA PRO A 672 -14.78 12.84 -30.81
C PRO A 672 -14.36 12.98 -29.34
N LEU A 673 -13.05 12.93 -29.06
CA LEU A 673 -12.47 13.22 -27.75
C LEU A 673 -12.27 14.73 -27.49
N GLY A 674 -12.65 15.59 -28.45
CA GLY A 674 -12.53 17.04 -28.33
C GLY A 674 -11.22 17.57 -28.87
N GLN A 675 -11.23 18.87 -29.19
CA GLN A 675 -10.06 19.58 -29.67
C GLN A 675 -10.21 21.10 -29.49
N ALA A 676 -9.08 21.78 -29.29
CA ALA A 676 -9.00 23.24 -29.25
C ALA A 676 -7.63 23.69 -29.80
N GLY A 677 -7.61 24.65 -30.73
CA GLY A 677 -6.37 25.17 -31.30
C GLY A 677 -5.50 24.13 -32.02
N GLY A 678 -6.11 23.07 -32.58
CA GLY A 678 -5.39 21.94 -33.20
C GLY A 678 -4.80 20.93 -32.20
N LEU A 679 -5.03 21.12 -30.90
CA LEU A 679 -4.62 20.21 -29.83
C LEU A 679 -5.79 19.37 -29.33
N SER A 680 -5.48 18.19 -28.81
CA SER A 680 -6.40 17.34 -28.07
C SER A 680 -5.67 16.73 -26.87
N GLY A 681 -6.37 16.54 -25.75
CA GLY A 681 -5.74 16.06 -24.53
C GLY A 681 -6.62 16.28 -23.31
N PHE A 682 -6.19 15.67 -22.20
CA PHE A 682 -6.90 15.70 -20.93
C PHE A 682 -5.96 15.93 -19.76
N ARG A 683 -6.41 16.76 -18.82
CA ARG A 683 -5.85 16.86 -17.48
C ARG A 683 -6.70 16.04 -16.52
N VAL A 684 -6.06 15.13 -15.79
CA VAL A 684 -6.69 14.19 -14.87
C VAL A 684 -6.16 14.46 -13.47
N ALA A 685 -7.03 14.88 -12.57
CA ALA A 685 -6.70 15.04 -11.16
C ALA A 685 -7.36 13.94 -10.34
N ALA A 686 -6.72 13.54 -9.26
CA ALA A 686 -7.31 12.68 -8.25
C ALA A 686 -7.29 13.37 -6.89
N ALA A 687 -8.29 13.07 -6.07
CA ALA A 687 -8.42 13.65 -4.74
C ALA A 687 -7.13 13.44 -3.92
N THR A 688 -6.73 14.42 -3.10
CA THR A 688 -5.56 14.32 -2.22
C THR A 688 -5.86 13.48 -0.98
N GLU A 689 -7.10 13.54 -0.48
CA GLU A 689 -7.59 12.73 0.63
C GLU A 689 -7.96 11.30 0.17
N ARG A 690 -6.96 10.55 -0.29
CA ARG A 690 -7.17 9.17 -0.76
C ARG A 690 -7.24 8.22 0.44
N PRO A 691 -8.22 7.31 0.51
CA PRO A 691 -8.19 6.20 1.44
C PRO A 691 -7.03 5.21 1.49
N GLY A 692 -6.02 5.43 0.68
CA GLY A 692 -4.95 4.50 0.41
C GLY A 692 -4.46 4.79 -0.99
N ARG A 693 -3.55 3.96 -1.50
CA ARG A 693 -2.99 4.11 -2.85
C ARG A 693 -4.03 3.88 -3.98
N TYR A 694 -5.30 3.71 -3.62
CA TYR A 694 -6.35 3.06 -4.42
C TYR A 694 -7.74 3.71 -4.22
N SER A 695 -7.82 5.04 -4.11
CA SER A 695 -9.11 5.75 -4.15
C SER A 695 -9.36 6.50 -5.45
N ASP A 696 -10.64 6.79 -5.64
CA ASP A 696 -11.33 6.59 -6.90
C ASP A 696 -12.09 7.84 -7.39
N ASP A 697 -11.90 8.99 -6.73
CA ASP A 697 -12.48 10.26 -7.15
C ASP A 697 -11.51 10.96 -8.10
N TYR A 698 -11.90 11.06 -9.37
CA TYR A 698 -11.14 11.75 -10.41
C TYR A 698 -11.92 12.91 -11.00
N LEU A 699 -11.21 13.98 -11.32
CA LEU A 699 -11.66 15.06 -12.17
C LEU A 699 -10.92 14.94 -13.51
N VAL A 700 -11.68 14.89 -14.60
CA VAL A 700 -11.15 14.84 -15.96
C VAL A 700 -11.61 16.06 -16.71
N GLU A 701 -10.68 16.77 -17.35
CA GLU A 701 -10.98 17.95 -18.16
C GLU A 701 -10.22 17.93 -19.48
N GLY A 702 -10.95 18.12 -20.58
CA GLY A 702 -10.40 18.19 -21.93
C GLY A 702 -9.93 19.59 -22.31
N VAL A 703 -9.07 19.69 -23.32
CA VAL A 703 -8.59 20.97 -23.87
C VAL A 703 -9.70 21.87 -24.41
N ASP A 704 -10.86 21.29 -24.76
CA ASP A 704 -12.05 22.00 -25.24
C ASP A 704 -13.02 22.38 -24.12
N GLY A 705 -12.62 22.19 -22.86
CA GLY A 705 -13.39 22.57 -21.67
C GLY A 705 -14.40 21.54 -21.19
N ARG A 706 -14.55 20.38 -21.86
CA ARG A 706 -15.42 19.29 -21.37
C ARG A 706 -14.91 18.75 -20.04
N ARG A 707 -15.82 18.37 -19.13
CA ARG A 707 -15.48 17.93 -17.77
C ARG A 707 -16.29 16.72 -17.35
N ALA A 708 -15.65 15.81 -16.63
CA ALA A 708 -16.30 14.66 -16.02
C ALA A 708 -15.74 14.37 -14.62
N ARG A 709 -16.59 13.80 -13.76
CA ARG A 709 -16.18 13.21 -12.48
C ARG A 709 -16.33 11.70 -12.58
N HIS A 710 -15.41 10.97 -11.97
CA HIS A 710 -15.44 9.51 -11.89
C HIS A 710 -15.30 9.08 -10.44
N HIS A 711 -16.11 8.11 -10.00
CA HIS A 711 -16.25 7.74 -8.58
C HIS A 711 -16.15 6.21 -8.34
N ARG A 712 -15.39 5.46 -9.16
CA ARG A 712 -15.35 3.97 -9.10
C ARG A 712 -13.99 3.34 -8.84
N ALA A 713 -14.04 2.23 -8.10
CA ALA A 713 -12.91 1.37 -7.76
C ALA A 713 -12.05 1.00 -8.97
N ARG A 714 -10.73 1.14 -8.79
CA ARG A 714 -9.62 0.73 -9.70
C ARG A 714 -9.80 -0.58 -10.49
N ALA A 715 -10.71 -1.47 -10.09
CA ALA A 715 -11.06 -2.72 -10.77
C ALA A 715 -11.54 -2.56 -12.22
N MET A 716 -11.77 -1.32 -12.72
CA MET A 716 -12.20 -1.05 -14.09
C MET A 716 -11.28 -0.09 -14.88
N GLY A 717 -10.07 0.19 -14.37
CA GLY A 717 -9.07 0.99 -15.07
C GLY A 717 -8.89 2.43 -14.57
N ARG A 718 -7.93 3.14 -15.16
CA ARG A 718 -7.64 4.56 -14.88
C ARG A 718 -8.36 5.45 -15.89
N PRO A 719 -8.94 6.58 -15.47
CA PRO A 719 -9.57 7.52 -16.40
C PRO A 719 -8.55 8.08 -17.38
N TRP A 720 -8.98 8.25 -18.62
CA TRP A 720 -8.15 8.75 -19.72
C TRP A 720 -8.70 10.07 -20.28
N GLY A 721 -10.00 10.13 -20.55
CA GLY A 721 -10.63 11.29 -21.20
C GLY A 721 -12.14 11.16 -21.31
N VAL A 722 -12.77 12.08 -22.04
CA VAL A 722 -14.22 12.11 -22.27
C VAL A 722 -14.51 12.09 -23.77
N LEU A 723 -15.15 11.02 -24.24
CA LEU A 723 -15.66 10.85 -25.59
C LEU A 723 -17.05 11.49 -25.69
N ARG A 724 -17.23 12.42 -26.62
CA ARG A 724 -18.57 12.91 -26.98
C ARG A 724 -19.00 12.14 -28.21
N PHE A 725 -20.02 11.29 -28.06
CA PHE A 725 -20.49 10.43 -29.11
C PHE A 725 -21.02 11.26 -30.30
N PRO A 726 -20.44 11.11 -31.51
CA PRO A 726 -20.89 11.83 -32.69
C PRO A 726 -22.38 11.63 -32.99
N GLY A 727 -23.10 12.70 -33.30
CA GLY A 727 -24.51 12.65 -33.68
C GLY A 727 -25.53 12.56 -32.53
N SER A 728 -25.15 12.07 -31.34
CA SER A 728 -26.03 12.09 -30.15
C SER A 728 -25.60 13.11 -29.09
N GLY A 729 -24.31 13.47 -29.05
CA GLY A 729 -23.76 14.36 -28.03
C GLY A 729 -23.59 13.72 -26.66
N VAL A 730 -23.90 12.42 -26.51
CA VAL A 730 -23.73 11.69 -25.25
C VAL A 730 -22.27 11.71 -24.84
N GLU A 731 -21.98 12.12 -23.61
CA GLU A 731 -20.62 12.17 -23.09
C GLU A 731 -20.32 10.91 -22.29
N LEU A 732 -19.23 10.24 -22.68
CA LEU A 732 -18.74 9.01 -22.09
C LEU A 732 -17.31 9.20 -21.56
N LEU A 733 -17.12 9.05 -20.26
CA LEU A 733 -15.80 8.96 -19.65
C LEU A 733 -15.13 7.65 -20.06
N VAL A 734 -13.97 7.74 -20.70
CA VAL A 734 -13.15 6.60 -21.12
C VAL A 734 -12.16 6.25 -20.03
N THR A 735 -12.15 5.00 -19.59
CA THR A 735 -11.10 4.43 -18.74
C THR A 735 -10.27 3.42 -19.52
N ARG A 736 -9.04 3.22 -19.06
CA ARG A 736 -8.12 2.21 -19.59
C ARG A 736 -7.71 1.25 -18.47
N GLY A 737 -7.82 -0.06 -18.72
CA GLY A 737 -7.57 -1.09 -17.72
C GLY A 737 -6.25 -0.97 -16.94
N HIS A 738 -6.24 -1.44 -15.69
CA HIS A 738 -5.08 -1.41 -14.79
C HIS A 738 -4.64 -2.82 -14.38
N GLY A 739 -3.39 -3.20 -14.68
CA GLY A 739 -2.77 -4.46 -14.23
C GLY A 739 -2.71 -5.57 -15.28
N SER A 740 -1.82 -6.55 -15.07
CA SER A 740 -1.44 -7.57 -16.07
C SER A 740 -2.60 -8.42 -16.62
N VAL A 741 -3.73 -8.50 -15.92
CA VAL A 741 -4.94 -9.26 -16.30
C VAL A 741 -6.05 -8.37 -16.89
N GLN A 742 -6.04 -7.06 -16.62
CA GLN A 742 -7.12 -6.13 -16.99
C GLN A 742 -6.70 -5.06 -18.01
N LEU A 743 -5.41 -4.96 -18.32
CA LEU A 743 -4.88 -4.01 -19.33
C LEU A 743 -5.62 -4.11 -20.68
N GLU A 744 -6.25 -5.24 -20.96
CA GLU A 744 -6.80 -5.64 -22.25
C GLU A 744 -8.12 -4.98 -22.66
N ARG A 745 -8.70 -4.09 -21.82
CA ARG A 745 -10.03 -3.49 -22.03
C ARG A 745 -10.06 -1.97 -21.85
N ALA A 746 -10.86 -1.31 -22.67
CA ALA A 746 -11.28 0.07 -22.47
C ALA A 746 -12.78 0.09 -22.13
N CYS A 747 -13.13 0.82 -21.09
CA CYS A 747 -14.50 0.94 -20.60
C CYS A 747 -14.97 2.38 -20.77
N CYS A 748 -16.23 2.58 -21.16
CA CYS A 748 -16.81 3.92 -21.28
C CYS A 748 -18.01 4.06 -20.35
N TYR A 749 -18.01 5.10 -19.52
CA TYR A 749 -19.03 5.39 -18.52
C TYR A 749 -19.81 6.63 -18.90
N ALA A 750 -21.14 6.62 -18.75
CA ALA A 750 -21.93 7.82 -18.94
C ALA A 750 -21.49 8.90 -17.92
N VAL A 751 -21.19 10.11 -18.40
CA VAL A 751 -20.76 11.22 -17.52
C VAL A 751 -21.89 11.67 -16.59
N GLU A 752 -23.15 11.50 -17.02
CA GLU A 752 -24.34 11.90 -16.27
C GLU A 752 -24.47 11.16 -14.92
N ASP A 753 -24.21 9.85 -14.90
CA ASP A 753 -24.47 9.01 -13.73
C ASP A 753 -23.39 7.95 -13.43
N ASP A 754 -22.24 8.03 -14.11
CA ASP A 754 -21.07 7.14 -13.93
C ASP A 754 -21.40 5.63 -14.11
N THR A 755 -22.41 5.34 -14.96
CA THR A 755 -22.80 3.97 -15.31
C THR A 755 -22.03 3.44 -16.51
N LEU A 756 -21.58 2.18 -16.45
CA LEU A 756 -20.85 1.55 -17.55
C LEU A 756 -21.76 1.37 -18.78
N GLN A 757 -21.38 1.99 -19.89
CA GLN A 757 -22.09 1.91 -21.16
C GLN A 757 -21.38 0.98 -22.15
N TRP A 758 -20.06 1.13 -22.33
CA TRP A 758 -19.29 0.35 -23.31
C TRP A 758 -18.18 -0.47 -22.69
N GLU A 759 -17.92 -1.61 -23.31
CA GLU A 759 -16.68 -2.36 -23.17
C GLU A 759 -16.15 -2.70 -24.56
N VAL A 760 -14.87 -2.41 -24.80
CA VAL A 760 -14.17 -2.78 -26.04
C VAL A 760 -12.78 -3.34 -25.71
N VAL A 761 -12.24 -4.11 -26.64
CA VAL A 761 -10.91 -4.72 -26.51
C VAL A 761 -9.94 -3.99 -27.42
N THR A 762 -8.80 -3.58 -26.88
CA THR A 762 -7.74 -2.87 -27.63
C THR A 762 -6.48 -3.72 -27.84
N VAL A 763 -6.48 -4.99 -27.40
CA VAL A 763 -5.37 -5.93 -27.56
C VAL A 763 -5.50 -6.83 -28.79
N CYS A 764 -4.35 -7.34 -29.23
CA CYS A 764 -4.15 -8.12 -30.45
C CYS A 764 -3.89 -9.61 -30.16
N GLY A 765 -4.11 -10.47 -31.17
CA GLY A 765 -3.61 -11.85 -31.25
C GLY A 765 -3.98 -12.78 -30.08
N LYS A 766 -3.04 -13.66 -29.70
CA LYS A 766 -3.24 -14.73 -28.68
C LYS A 766 -3.76 -14.23 -27.32
N ARG A 767 -3.57 -12.95 -26.98
CA ARG A 767 -4.07 -12.36 -25.73
C ARG A 767 -5.59 -12.18 -25.72
N ARG A 768 -6.23 -12.06 -26.90
CA ARG A 768 -7.71 -12.03 -27.02
C ARG A 768 -8.40 -13.28 -26.47
N ARG A 769 -7.73 -14.44 -26.48
CA ARG A 769 -8.28 -15.69 -25.91
C ARG A 769 -8.57 -15.61 -24.40
N TRP A 770 -7.97 -14.65 -23.70
CA TRP A 770 -8.19 -14.41 -22.28
C TRP A 770 -9.23 -13.31 -22.01
N SER A 771 -9.73 -12.66 -23.07
CA SER A 771 -10.83 -11.69 -23.03
C SER A 771 -12.19 -12.38 -23.16
N ARG A 772 -13.28 -11.74 -22.70
CA ARG A 772 -14.65 -12.22 -22.97
C ARG A 772 -14.88 -12.14 -24.49
N GLY A 773 -14.98 -13.30 -25.14
CA GLY A 773 -14.68 -13.52 -26.56
C GLY A 773 -15.53 -12.82 -27.63
N ASP A 774 -16.44 -11.92 -27.29
CA ASP A 774 -17.36 -11.27 -28.24
C ASP A 774 -17.31 -9.73 -28.22
N LEU A 775 -16.32 -9.15 -27.52
CA LEU A 775 -16.17 -7.70 -27.44
C LEU A 775 -15.56 -7.11 -28.73
N PRO A 776 -16.02 -5.92 -29.17
CA PRO A 776 -15.51 -5.26 -30.37
C PRO A 776 -14.01 -4.97 -30.29
N PHE A 777 -13.30 -5.16 -31.41
CA PHE A 777 -11.89 -4.77 -31.53
C PHE A 777 -11.76 -3.31 -31.94
N PHE A 778 -11.07 -2.53 -31.10
CA PHE A 778 -10.82 -1.12 -31.31
C PHE A 778 -9.32 -0.84 -31.42
N PRO A 779 -8.93 0.25 -32.11
CA PRO A 779 -7.57 0.76 -32.01
C PRO A 779 -7.25 1.18 -30.55
N PRO A 780 -5.96 1.33 -30.18
CA PRO A 780 -5.59 1.88 -28.88
C PRO A 780 -6.28 3.22 -28.62
N VAL A 781 -6.62 3.52 -27.35
CA VAL A 781 -7.45 4.68 -26.97
C VAL A 781 -6.91 6.02 -27.50
N GLY A 782 -5.59 6.18 -27.63
CA GLY A 782 -5.01 7.39 -28.22
C GLY A 782 -5.35 7.62 -29.69
N PHE A 783 -5.76 6.59 -30.44
CA PHE A 783 -6.19 6.71 -31.82
C PHE A 783 -7.71 6.91 -31.96
N TRP A 784 -8.45 7.01 -30.85
CA TRP A 784 -9.89 7.27 -30.90
C TRP A 784 -10.21 8.67 -31.44
N HIS A 785 -9.20 9.53 -31.58
CA HIS A 785 -9.26 10.79 -32.34
C HIS A 785 -9.69 10.59 -33.81
N PHE A 786 -9.51 9.40 -34.39
CA PHE A 786 -9.84 9.10 -35.78
C PHE A 786 -11.15 8.31 -35.95
N LEU A 787 -11.93 8.14 -34.87
CA LEU A 787 -13.22 7.46 -34.94
C LEU A 787 -14.31 8.41 -35.45
N GLY A 788 -15.09 7.94 -36.43
CA GLY A 788 -16.29 8.61 -36.93
C GLY A 788 -17.47 7.65 -37.00
N LEU A 789 -18.67 8.17 -37.33
CA LEU A 789 -19.84 7.32 -37.56
C LEU A 789 -19.65 6.48 -38.81
N ARG A 790 -19.90 5.17 -38.70
CA ARG A 790 -19.93 4.26 -39.86
C ARG A 790 -21.11 4.55 -40.77
N ASP A 791 -22.27 4.84 -40.16
CA ASP A 791 -23.50 5.19 -40.87
C ASP A 791 -24.39 6.09 -40.02
N ALA A 792 -24.49 7.37 -40.41
CA ALA A 792 -25.27 8.36 -39.67
C ALA A 792 -26.78 8.05 -39.64
N GLY A 793 -27.30 7.40 -40.69
CA GLY A 793 -28.72 7.02 -40.80
C GLY A 793 -29.12 5.98 -39.77
N SER A 794 -28.38 4.86 -39.71
CA SER A 794 -28.58 3.81 -38.71
C SER A 794 -28.44 4.36 -37.29
N SER A 795 -27.41 5.19 -37.04
CA SER A 795 -27.23 5.83 -35.75
C SER A 795 -28.40 6.71 -35.34
N GLN A 796 -28.95 7.51 -36.26
CA GLN A 796 -30.12 8.34 -35.98
C GLN A 796 -31.37 7.49 -35.71
N ALA A 797 -31.56 6.39 -36.44
CA ALA A 797 -32.68 5.48 -36.22
C ALA A 797 -32.65 4.86 -34.82
N LEU A 798 -31.47 4.47 -34.32
CA LEU A 798 -31.31 3.93 -32.96
C LEU A 798 -31.70 4.92 -31.87
N ARG A 799 -31.47 6.23 -32.05
CA ARG A 799 -31.91 7.26 -31.09
C ARG A 799 -33.43 7.37 -30.96
N ARG A 800 -34.17 6.97 -32.00
CA ARG A 800 -35.64 7.06 -32.05
C ARG A 800 -36.34 5.82 -31.49
N VAL A 801 -35.62 4.72 -31.26
CA VAL A 801 -36.18 3.50 -30.65
C VAL A 801 -36.85 3.83 -29.33
N GLY A 802 -38.06 3.32 -29.11
CA GLY A 802 -38.84 3.44 -27.87
C GLY A 802 -38.80 2.18 -27.01
N LEU A 803 -39.50 2.23 -25.88
CA LEU A 803 -39.55 1.12 -24.93
C LEU A 803 -40.30 -0.09 -25.50
N GLU A 804 -41.36 0.12 -26.28
CA GLU A 804 -42.14 -0.94 -26.93
C GLU A 804 -41.31 -1.71 -27.95
N GLU A 805 -40.49 -1.02 -28.75
CA GLU A 805 -39.58 -1.67 -29.69
C GLU A 805 -38.50 -2.46 -28.94
N ALA A 806 -37.93 -1.89 -27.86
CA ALA A 806 -36.95 -2.60 -27.04
C ALA A 806 -37.55 -3.88 -26.42
N ARG A 807 -38.78 -3.83 -25.89
CA ARG A 807 -39.52 -5.00 -25.39
C ARG A 807 -39.68 -6.06 -26.47
N ALA A 808 -40.13 -5.65 -27.66
CA ALA A 808 -40.34 -6.56 -28.79
C ALA A 808 -39.04 -7.25 -29.22
N LEU A 809 -37.92 -6.52 -29.26
CA LEU A 809 -36.60 -7.08 -29.61
C LEU A 809 -36.13 -8.13 -28.58
N VAL A 810 -36.26 -7.84 -27.28
CA VAL A 810 -35.90 -8.80 -26.21
C VAL A 810 -36.79 -10.05 -26.28
N ALA A 811 -38.10 -9.88 -26.42
CA ALA A 811 -39.05 -10.99 -26.53
C ALA A 811 -38.78 -11.84 -27.77
N ALA A 812 -38.50 -11.21 -28.92
CA ALA A 812 -38.16 -11.90 -30.15
C ALA A 812 -36.90 -12.76 -29.99
N HIS A 813 -35.84 -12.21 -29.38
CA HIS A 813 -34.61 -12.94 -29.11
C HIS A 813 -34.84 -14.15 -28.19
N ARG A 814 -35.58 -13.99 -27.10
CA ARG A 814 -35.91 -15.11 -26.19
C ARG A 814 -36.72 -16.21 -26.88
N SER A 815 -37.51 -15.88 -27.91
CA SER A 815 -38.35 -16.84 -28.63
C SER A 815 -37.66 -17.55 -29.81
N GLY A 816 -36.49 -17.08 -30.27
CA GLY A 816 -35.83 -17.66 -31.44
C GLY A 816 -34.54 -16.99 -31.87
N GLY A 817 -33.78 -16.44 -30.92
CA GLY A 817 -32.42 -15.96 -31.11
C GLY A 817 -32.28 -14.70 -31.95
N ALA A 818 -31.04 -14.47 -32.43
CA ALA A 818 -30.67 -13.26 -33.14
C ALA A 818 -31.44 -13.06 -34.45
N GLU A 819 -31.80 -14.14 -35.16
CA GLU A 819 -32.55 -14.05 -36.43
C GLU A 819 -33.93 -13.41 -36.25
N LYS A 820 -34.70 -13.86 -35.24
CA LYS A 820 -36.01 -13.26 -34.94
C LYS A 820 -35.88 -11.82 -34.45
N ALA A 821 -34.86 -11.51 -33.66
CA ALA A 821 -34.60 -10.15 -33.22
C ALA A 821 -34.29 -9.21 -34.40
N LEU A 822 -33.50 -9.66 -35.37
CA LEU A 822 -33.21 -8.90 -36.59
C LEU A 822 -34.44 -8.75 -37.49
N ALA A 823 -35.31 -9.76 -37.58
CA ALA A 823 -36.57 -9.63 -38.31
C ALA A 823 -37.49 -8.55 -37.69
N VAL A 824 -37.58 -8.52 -36.35
CA VAL A 824 -38.33 -7.46 -35.64
C VAL A 824 -37.66 -6.10 -35.79
N LEU A 825 -36.32 -6.05 -35.85
CA LEU A 825 -35.58 -4.82 -36.14
C LEU A 825 -35.94 -4.28 -37.53
N ASP A 826 -36.02 -5.16 -38.54
CA ASP A 826 -36.38 -4.78 -39.91
C ASP A 826 -37.82 -4.26 -40.01
N GLU A 827 -38.75 -4.89 -39.29
CA GLU A 827 -40.15 -4.49 -39.24
C GLU A 827 -40.35 -3.15 -38.52
N ARG A 828 -39.75 -2.99 -37.34
CA ARG A 828 -40.06 -1.88 -36.41
C ARG A 828 -39.07 -0.73 -36.45
N VAL A 829 -37.85 -0.96 -36.92
CA VAL A 829 -36.78 0.06 -37.00
C VAL A 829 -36.03 -0.05 -38.35
N PRO A 830 -36.72 0.07 -39.50
CA PRO A 830 -36.14 -0.18 -40.82
C PRO A 830 -34.98 0.76 -41.20
N GLY A 831 -34.77 1.85 -40.46
CA GLY A 831 -33.66 2.78 -40.67
C GLY A 831 -32.27 2.23 -40.29
N VAL A 832 -32.18 1.07 -39.62
CA VAL A 832 -30.91 0.45 -39.21
C VAL A 832 -30.43 -0.55 -40.27
N VAL A 833 -29.65 -0.05 -41.22
CA VAL A 833 -29.24 -0.80 -42.42
C VAL A 833 -27.77 -1.24 -42.41
N HIS A 834 -26.89 -0.54 -41.67
CA HIS A 834 -25.46 -0.82 -41.69
C HIS A 834 -25.11 -2.13 -40.97
N ALA A 835 -24.35 -3.01 -41.63
CA ALA A 835 -24.09 -4.39 -41.16
C ALA A 835 -23.47 -4.45 -39.75
N GLU A 836 -22.44 -3.66 -39.46
CA GLU A 836 -21.82 -3.64 -38.13
C GLU A 836 -22.77 -3.10 -37.05
N VAL A 837 -23.59 -2.10 -37.38
CA VAL A 837 -24.56 -1.53 -36.43
C VAL A 837 -25.60 -2.58 -36.08
N ARG A 838 -26.09 -3.34 -37.07
CA ARG A 838 -27.00 -4.48 -36.87
C ARG A 838 -26.39 -5.57 -35.99
N ARG A 839 -25.10 -5.89 -36.16
CA ARG A 839 -24.37 -6.81 -35.27
C ARG A 839 -24.33 -6.29 -33.83
N GLY A 840 -24.08 -4.99 -33.66
CA GLY A 840 -24.13 -4.31 -32.36
C GLY A 840 -25.49 -4.44 -31.69
N VAL A 841 -26.57 -4.15 -32.42
CA VAL A 841 -27.95 -4.32 -31.96
C VAL A 841 -28.22 -5.76 -31.53
N ALA A 842 -27.89 -6.74 -32.37
CA ALA A 842 -28.07 -8.16 -32.03
C ALA A 842 -27.33 -8.54 -30.73
N ARG A 843 -26.11 -8.05 -30.52
CA ARG A 843 -25.34 -8.31 -29.31
C ARG A 843 -25.98 -7.68 -28.07
N VAL A 844 -26.39 -6.41 -28.12
CA VAL A 844 -27.02 -5.76 -26.95
C VAL A 844 -28.39 -6.35 -26.63
N VAL A 845 -29.14 -6.78 -27.65
CA VAL A 845 -30.40 -7.51 -27.46
C VAL A 845 -30.15 -8.86 -26.78
N ALA A 846 -29.13 -9.61 -27.19
CA ALA A 846 -28.74 -10.85 -26.54
C ALA A 846 -28.34 -10.62 -25.07
N GLY A 847 -27.57 -9.56 -24.79
CA GLY A 847 -27.21 -9.16 -23.43
C GLY A 847 -28.43 -8.81 -22.56
N ALA A 848 -29.41 -8.10 -23.14
CA ALA A 848 -30.67 -7.77 -22.45
C ALA A 848 -31.53 -9.01 -22.19
N ALA A 849 -31.57 -9.96 -23.13
CA ALA A 849 -32.27 -11.23 -22.94
C ALA A 849 -31.62 -12.06 -21.81
N ALA A 850 -30.29 -12.17 -21.80
CA ALA A 850 -29.55 -12.83 -20.72
C ALA A 850 -29.78 -12.15 -19.36
N LEU A 851 -29.86 -10.81 -19.33
CA LEU A 851 -30.21 -10.08 -18.12
C LEU A 851 -31.62 -10.44 -17.62
N ALA A 852 -32.60 -10.48 -18.51
CA ALA A 852 -33.98 -10.86 -18.16
C ALA A 852 -34.04 -12.30 -17.61
N GLU A 853 -33.30 -13.23 -18.20
CA GLU A 853 -33.20 -14.62 -17.75
C GLU A 853 -32.53 -14.72 -16.38
N GLY A 854 -31.44 -13.99 -16.15
CA GLY A 854 -30.77 -13.95 -14.85
C GLY A 854 -31.64 -13.34 -13.75
N CYS A 855 -32.39 -12.27 -14.04
CA CYS A 855 -33.38 -11.73 -13.11
C CYS A 855 -34.47 -12.75 -12.77
N ALA A 856 -35.02 -13.45 -13.77
CA ALA A 856 -36.03 -14.49 -13.54
C ALA A 856 -35.48 -15.66 -12.70
N ALA A 857 -34.27 -16.13 -12.99
CA ALA A 857 -33.59 -17.17 -12.22
C ALA A 857 -33.35 -16.75 -10.77
N LEU A 858 -32.97 -15.49 -10.54
CA LEU A 858 -32.79 -14.94 -9.21
C LEU A 858 -34.12 -14.87 -8.43
N VAL A 859 -35.22 -14.46 -9.07
CA VAL A 859 -36.56 -14.47 -8.44
C VAL A 859 -36.96 -15.89 -8.04
N GLU A 860 -36.80 -16.88 -8.91
CA GLU A 860 -37.10 -18.28 -8.58
C GLU A 860 -36.25 -18.80 -7.44
N ARG A 861 -34.97 -18.42 -7.36
CA ARG A 861 -34.10 -18.74 -6.24
C ARG A 861 -34.59 -18.11 -4.93
N VAL A 862 -35.00 -16.85 -4.97
CA VAL A 862 -35.57 -16.14 -3.80
C VAL A 862 -36.85 -16.84 -3.32
N ARG A 863 -37.75 -17.23 -4.24
CA ARG A 863 -38.96 -18.01 -3.91
C ARG A 863 -38.64 -19.34 -3.27
N ALA A 864 -37.73 -20.11 -3.86
CA ALA A 864 -37.33 -21.41 -3.36
C ALA A 864 -36.73 -21.30 -1.94
N ALA A 865 -35.88 -20.30 -1.69
CA ALA A 865 -35.27 -20.06 -0.38
C ALA A 865 -36.26 -19.57 0.69
N ARG A 866 -37.40 -18.98 0.31
CA ARG A 866 -38.48 -18.60 1.25
C ARG A 866 -39.46 -19.74 1.53
N ALA A 867 -39.56 -20.72 0.63
CA ALA A 867 -40.48 -21.84 0.73
C ALA A 867 -39.92 -23.04 1.51
N GLY A 868 -38.59 -23.19 1.55
CA GLY A 868 -37.87 -24.16 2.39
C GLY A 868 -37.47 -23.56 3.72
#